data_AF-A0A6B0VPQ7-F1
#
_entry.id   AF-A0A6B0VPQ7-F1
#
_cell.length_a   1.000
_cell.length_b   1.000
_cell.length_c   1.000
_cell.angle_alpha   90.00
_cell.angle_beta   90.00
_cell.angle_gamma   90.00
#
_symmetry.space_group_name_H-M   'P 1'
#
loop_
_entity.id
_entity.type
_entity.pdbx_description
1 polymer ?
#
loop_
_entity_poly.entity_id
_entity_poly.type
_entity_poly.pdbx_seq_one_letter_code
_entity_poly.pdbx_strand_id
1 'polypeptide(L)'
;MTNSQILKFGLPTLPNIKPMLKMKNTRPIWITLTVVLTLTIIFAASAAADESTLDGMDGDGSEENPYVISDSEELQAMNADYDAHYVLGTDIDASETETWNAGAGFEPIGGVNRGYVASDPFAGSLDGQGHTIEGLSIDRPNEGYIALFSSLQGTVEDLSLENTEVRGESAAAVVGRLEGGYVSSVYAGGTVEGDREAAGLVASSGRDAGDTLDRSGSTVDVTGGQYHAGGLVGFAGGIQITNSYTTGDVAGDSGETGGISGNLLRFSTIRNSYATGDAIDQDDEGYLGGLTGLNSGPVTDSYSTGDVSGGDSTDGLAWDDDGSVTDGYWNSQLSSYPEGEGTALRTNEMTGSDAKANMAGLDFDNFWTLTDDYPVLEWQVQDVSISLDDSTVGQGQQTAATVTLSLDDGSTVTASEVADYDAGGIADIDTGVVDTSEQGTTEITATVAGESDSTELEVVEPPNIELEDANVDASAVVEDGPLTATATYENDGGPGSDTVELTADGEVVDTQSVSLEADDTTDVDFEWTPDGAVGDEYDVAVDGTDLGSITVVEPGTVSLESVSFPEQVGSSAPYEFTVDLENAADETVIDTVAYELDGDRTTTEPVAVDPDGSTAVLSDETDVDIGLTIAHAVTVDSETLEGTSHVTDPPEFDITAVETPDTVEPDEEFDLSVMVENTGGVEGTQSVVVSDDDGRVVTDALTLEAGESESLSLSVSETASGESEYTVETDTDEASASVAVSEADADSDDSDSVSGFGAVIAAASLAIAAALGPLRRRT
;
A
#
# COMPACT_ATOMS: atom_id res chain seq x y z
N MET A 1 -49.11 -2.21 -60.54
CA MET A 1 -50.52 -2.28 -60.09
C MET A 1 -50.57 -1.61 -58.72
N THR A 2 -50.81 -0.29 -58.68
CA THR A 2 -52.07 0.36 -58.22
C THR A 2 -52.37 0.14 -56.74
N ASN A 3 -52.05 1.10 -55.86
CA ASN A 3 -52.85 2.26 -55.41
C ASN A 3 -53.98 1.95 -54.39
N SER A 4 -53.75 2.38 -53.13
CA SER A 4 -54.52 3.37 -52.35
C SER A 4 -56.00 3.11 -51.93
N GLN A 5 -56.30 3.32 -50.63
CA GLN A 5 -57.35 4.20 -50.04
C GLN A 5 -58.32 3.65 -48.94
N ILE A 6 -58.30 4.34 -47.76
CA ILE A 6 -59.42 5.02 -47.04
C ILE A 6 -60.37 4.27 -46.04
N LEU A 7 -60.18 4.60 -44.73
CA LEU A 7 -61.09 5.29 -43.74
C LEU A 7 -62.38 4.67 -43.13
N LYS A 8 -62.48 4.84 -41.78
CA LYS A 8 -63.62 5.18 -40.86
C LYS A 8 -64.32 4.11 -39.98
N PHE A 9 -64.22 4.36 -38.66
CA PHE A 9 -65.20 4.41 -37.55
C PHE A 9 -66.16 3.24 -37.24
N GLY A 10 -66.19 2.85 -35.94
CA GLY A 10 -67.41 2.35 -35.28
C GLY A 10 -67.20 1.52 -34.00
N LEU A 11 -67.26 2.15 -32.82
CA LEU A 11 -67.68 1.51 -31.56
C LEU A 11 -69.21 1.33 -31.57
N PRO A 12 -69.79 0.30 -30.91
CA PRO A 12 -70.45 0.58 -29.62
C PRO A 12 -70.56 -0.58 -28.58
N THR A 13 -70.52 -0.17 -27.30
CA THR A 13 -71.43 -0.49 -26.16
C THR A 13 -71.48 -1.86 -25.44
N LEU A 14 -71.18 -1.79 -24.13
CA LEU A 14 -71.69 -2.61 -23.00
C LEU A 14 -73.21 -2.42 -22.74
N PRO A 15 -73.83 -3.27 -21.89
CA PRO A 15 -74.42 -2.71 -20.66
C PRO A 15 -74.38 -3.58 -19.37
N ASN A 16 -73.97 -2.92 -18.28
CA ASN A 16 -74.62 -2.68 -16.95
C ASN A 16 -75.12 -3.85 -16.06
N ILE A 17 -74.59 -4.07 -14.84
CA ILE A 17 -74.67 -3.36 -13.50
C ILE A 17 -75.85 -3.83 -12.57
N LYS A 18 -75.48 -4.55 -11.48
CA LYS A 18 -75.93 -4.58 -10.03
C LYS A 18 -77.43 -4.76 -9.66
N PRO A 19 -77.80 -4.88 -8.36
CA PRO A 19 -77.15 -5.45 -7.14
C PRO A 19 -78.11 -6.37 -6.32
N MET A 20 -77.69 -6.97 -5.18
CA MET A 20 -78.52 -7.04 -3.95
C MET A 20 -77.79 -7.60 -2.72
N LEU A 21 -78.04 -6.92 -1.59
CA LEU A 21 -77.58 -7.16 -0.22
C LEU A 21 -78.74 -7.75 0.61
N LYS A 22 -78.50 -8.76 1.49
CA LYS A 22 -78.95 -8.85 2.92
C LYS A 22 -78.96 -10.26 3.53
N MET A 23 -78.14 -10.40 4.59
CA MET A 23 -78.36 -11.00 5.93
C MET A 23 -79.11 -12.32 6.14
N LYS A 24 -78.49 -13.26 6.90
CA LYS A 24 -78.89 -13.61 8.29
C LYS A 24 -77.93 -14.58 9.01
N ASN A 25 -77.50 -14.15 10.20
CA ASN A 25 -77.13 -14.88 11.43
C ASN A 25 -76.83 -16.40 11.40
N THR A 26 -75.65 -16.77 11.93
CA THR A 26 -75.50 -17.74 13.03
C THR A 26 -74.10 -17.63 13.67
N ARG A 27 -74.07 -17.55 15.00
CA ARG A 27 -72.93 -17.77 15.93
C ARG A 27 -73.53 -18.48 17.17
N PRO A 28 -72.78 -19.10 18.11
CA PRO A 28 -71.32 -19.25 18.25
C PRO A 28 -70.87 -20.70 18.66
N ILE A 29 -69.58 -21.04 18.62
CA ILE A 29 -68.88 -21.78 19.71
C ILE A 29 -67.40 -21.33 19.73
N TRP A 30 -66.92 -21.06 20.94
CA TRP A 30 -65.61 -20.55 21.31
C TRP A 30 -64.55 -21.66 21.39
N ILE A 31 -63.37 -21.44 20.80
CA ILE A 31 -62.10 -21.93 21.35
C ILE A 31 -61.10 -20.77 21.25
N THR A 32 -60.77 -20.22 22.41
CA THR A 32 -59.69 -19.27 22.64
C THR A 32 -58.35 -19.97 22.44
N LEU A 33 -57.60 -19.58 21.41
CA LEU A 33 -56.15 -19.75 21.35
C LEU A 33 -55.54 -18.35 21.41
N THR A 34 -55.10 -17.97 22.60
CA THR A 34 -54.39 -16.72 22.84
C THR A 34 -52.95 -16.92 22.36
N VAL A 35 -52.67 -16.55 21.11
CA VAL A 35 -51.30 -16.27 20.68
C VAL A 35 -51.04 -14.82 21.06
N VAL A 36 -50.30 -14.62 22.15
CA VAL A 36 -49.67 -13.33 22.46
C VAL A 36 -48.51 -13.20 21.50
N LEU A 37 -48.76 -12.61 20.34
CA LEU A 37 -47.70 -12.05 19.51
C LEU A 37 -47.46 -10.64 20.05
N THR A 38 -46.58 -10.51 21.03
CA THR A 38 -45.89 -9.25 21.29
C THR A 38 -45.00 -8.99 20.10
N LEU A 39 -45.57 -8.36 19.06
CA LEU A 39 -44.77 -7.59 18.12
C LEU A 39 -44.32 -6.35 18.91
N THR A 40 -43.20 -6.47 19.61
CA THR A 40 -42.37 -5.33 19.94
C THR A 40 -41.95 -4.73 18.61
N ILE A 41 -42.76 -3.80 18.12
CA ILE A 41 -42.25 -2.75 17.24
C ILE A 41 -41.25 -2.03 18.13
N ILE A 42 -39.98 -2.39 17.99
CA ILE A 42 -38.90 -1.50 18.39
C ILE A 42 -39.08 -0.32 17.44
N PHE A 43 -39.85 0.69 17.87
CA PHE A 43 -39.53 2.04 17.48
C PHE A 43 -38.14 2.25 18.07
N ALA A 44 -37.10 1.97 17.28
CA ALA A 44 -35.96 2.84 17.34
C ALA A 44 -36.59 4.22 17.12
N ALA A 45 -36.53 5.07 18.13
CA ALA A 45 -36.67 6.47 17.87
C ALA A 45 -35.56 6.76 16.85
N SER A 46 -35.93 6.80 15.56
CA SER A 46 -35.22 7.64 14.62
C SER A 46 -35.22 8.99 15.30
N ALA A 47 -34.04 9.42 15.72
CA ALA A 47 -33.84 10.81 16.06
C ALA A 47 -34.28 11.56 14.80
N ALA A 48 -35.46 12.17 14.88
CA ALA A 48 -35.66 13.35 14.08
C ALA A 48 -34.57 14.31 14.57
N ALA A 49 -33.81 14.91 13.64
CA ALA A 49 -33.16 16.17 13.93
C ALA A 49 -34.17 17.00 14.72
N ASP A 50 -33.82 17.35 15.97
CA ASP A 50 -34.54 18.38 16.70
C ASP A 50 -34.65 19.60 15.76
N GLU A 51 -35.68 20.46 15.88
CA GLU A 51 -35.72 21.64 14.99
C GLU A 51 -34.34 22.30 15.02
N SER A 52 -33.68 22.47 13.86
CA SER A 52 -32.32 22.97 13.78
C SER A 52 -32.28 24.31 14.54
N THR A 53 -31.70 24.32 15.74
CA THR A 53 -31.68 25.51 16.59
C THR A 53 -30.25 25.91 16.85
N LEU A 54 -29.97 27.20 16.71
CA LEU A 54 -28.70 27.82 17.14
C LEU A 54 -28.66 28.05 18.66
N ASP A 55 -29.72 27.66 19.38
CA ASP A 55 -29.83 27.85 20.82
C ASP A 55 -28.77 26.99 21.56
N GLY A 56 -27.77 27.65 22.12
CA GLY A 56 -26.75 27.00 22.94
C GLY A 56 -25.39 26.80 22.25
N MET A 57 -25.29 27.13 20.96
CA MET A 57 -24.00 27.22 20.27
C MET A 57 -23.14 28.35 20.84
N ASP A 58 -21.82 28.16 20.85
CA ASP A 58 -20.87 29.24 21.15
C ASP A 58 -20.80 30.21 19.97
N GLY A 59 -20.80 31.52 20.25
CA GLY A 59 -20.87 32.56 19.22
C GLY A 59 -22.23 33.28 19.16
N ASP A 60 -22.34 34.28 18.28
CA ASP A 60 -23.62 34.95 17.98
C ASP A 60 -23.92 35.07 16.48
N GLY A 61 -23.14 34.38 15.64
CA GLY A 61 -23.29 34.31 14.19
C GLY A 61 -22.88 35.59 13.46
N SER A 62 -22.29 36.57 14.14
CA SER A 62 -21.74 37.77 13.50
C SER A 62 -20.33 37.54 12.99
N GLU A 63 -19.86 38.34 12.02
CA GLU A 63 -18.48 38.27 11.51
C GLU A 63 -17.41 38.38 12.63
N GLU A 64 -17.68 39.17 13.69
CA GLU A 64 -16.73 39.36 14.81
C GLU A 64 -16.77 38.19 15.82
N ASN A 65 -17.82 37.38 15.79
CA ASN A 65 -18.08 36.31 16.75
C ASN A 65 -18.96 35.21 16.11
N PRO A 66 -18.39 34.47 15.12
CA PRO A 66 -19.12 33.43 14.39
C PRO A 66 -19.58 32.33 15.33
N TYR A 67 -20.59 31.57 14.92
CA TYR A 67 -20.96 30.35 15.61
C TYR A 67 -19.84 29.30 15.47
N VAL A 68 -19.48 28.65 16.57
CA VAL A 68 -18.50 27.56 16.58
C VAL A 68 -19.25 26.24 16.43
N ILE A 69 -18.84 25.44 15.46
CA ILE A 69 -19.37 24.10 15.19
C ILE A 69 -18.36 23.06 15.72
N SER A 70 -18.84 22.12 16.51
CA SER A 70 -18.02 21.08 17.14
C SER A 70 -18.59 19.66 17.01
N ASP A 71 -19.80 19.52 16.47
CA ASP A 71 -20.41 18.24 16.14
C ASP A 71 -21.34 18.33 14.91
N SER A 72 -21.82 17.18 14.46
CA SER A 72 -22.69 17.04 13.28
C SER A 72 -24.05 17.71 13.44
N GLU A 73 -24.56 17.80 14.66
CA GLU A 73 -25.87 18.40 14.96
C GLU A 73 -25.78 19.93 14.91
N GLU A 74 -24.68 20.50 15.39
CA GLU A 74 -24.29 21.90 15.23
C GLU A 74 -24.02 22.25 13.76
N LEU A 75 -23.40 21.37 12.99
CA LEU A 75 -23.26 21.52 11.54
C LEU A 75 -24.63 21.59 10.86
N GLN A 76 -25.55 20.69 11.25
CA GLN A 76 -26.93 20.70 10.74
C GLN A 76 -27.71 21.95 11.18
N ALA A 77 -27.37 22.54 12.33
CA ALA A 77 -28.02 23.73 12.88
C ALA A 77 -27.86 24.98 12.01
N MET A 78 -26.89 24.99 11.08
CA MET A 78 -26.71 26.06 10.08
C MET A 78 -27.96 26.32 9.24
N ASN A 79 -28.87 25.34 9.10
CA ASN A 79 -30.16 25.50 8.44
C ASN A 79 -31.12 26.49 9.14
N ALA A 80 -30.78 26.95 10.33
CA ALA A 80 -31.57 27.92 11.10
C ALA A 80 -31.31 29.39 10.70
N ASP A 81 -30.11 29.72 10.20
CA ASP A 81 -29.73 31.07 9.80
C ASP A 81 -28.69 31.05 8.67
N TYR A 82 -29.15 31.31 7.45
CA TYR A 82 -28.34 31.32 6.23
C TYR A 82 -27.47 32.56 6.06
N ASP A 83 -27.69 33.62 6.85
CA ASP A 83 -26.93 34.87 6.78
C ASP A 83 -25.81 34.92 7.83
N ALA A 84 -25.74 33.95 8.74
CA ALA A 84 -24.78 33.91 9.84
C ALA A 84 -23.40 33.38 9.43
N HIS A 85 -22.40 33.67 10.26
CA HIS A 85 -21.02 33.23 10.08
C HIS A 85 -20.70 32.07 11.02
N TYR A 86 -19.99 31.07 10.51
CA TYR A 86 -19.68 29.83 11.20
C TYR A 86 -18.20 29.50 11.07
N VAL A 87 -17.63 28.88 12.10
CA VAL A 87 -16.29 28.29 12.09
C VAL A 87 -16.33 26.87 12.62
N LEU A 88 -15.53 25.97 12.07
CA LEU A 88 -15.28 24.68 12.75
C LEU A 88 -14.31 24.89 13.91
N GLY A 89 -14.63 24.32 15.07
CA GLY A 89 -13.78 24.34 16.26
C GLY A 89 -12.96 23.06 16.49
N THR A 90 -13.25 22.02 15.72
CA THR A 90 -12.62 20.70 15.73
C THR A 90 -13.02 19.96 14.46
N ASP A 91 -12.33 18.85 14.18
CA ASP A 91 -12.78 17.88 13.18
C ASP A 91 -14.14 17.28 13.60
N ILE A 92 -14.99 16.99 12.62
CA ILE A 92 -16.39 16.57 12.79
C ILE A 92 -16.55 15.14 12.26
N ASP A 93 -16.92 14.20 13.13
CA ASP A 93 -17.39 12.88 12.72
C ASP A 93 -18.89 12.96 12.34
N ALA A 94 -19.17 12.91 11.04
CA ALA A 94 -20.49 12.96 10.45
C ALA A 94 -21.03 11.59 10.02
N SER A 95 -20.39 10.49 10.41
CA SER A 95 -20.81 9.13 10.05
C SER A 95 -22.24 8.79 10.49
N GLU A 96 -22.73 9.39 11.58
CA GLU A 96 -24.10 9.17 12.04
C GLU A 96 -25.18 9.69 11.08
N THR A 97 -24.81 10.63 10.20
CA THR A 97 -25.72 11.26 9.24
C THR A 97 -26.34 10.25 8.28
N GLU A 98 -25.68 9.13 8.00
CA GLU A 98 -26.21 8.02 7.17
C GLU A 98 -27.63 7.60 7.58
N THR A 99 -27.90 7.58 8.90
CA THR A 99 -29.19 7.14 9.44
C THR A 99 -30.22 8.26 9.60
N TRP A 100 -29.81 9.51 9.40
CA TRP A 100 -30.66 10.68 9.59
C TRP A 100 -31.75 10.76 8.53
N ASN A 101 -32.79 11.54 8.83
CA ASN A 101 -33.89 11.81 7.89
C ASN A 101 -34.53 10.56 7.26
N ALA A 102 -34.62 9.48 8.05
CA ALA A 102 -35.10 8.15 7.64
C ALA A 102 -34.22 7.47 6.56
N GLY A 103 -32.90 7.66 6.67
CA GLY A 103 -31.90 7.13 5.75
C GLY A 103 -31.66 8.02 4.54
N ALA A 104 -32.10 9.29 4.58
CA ALA A 104 -31.85 10.26 3.51
C ALA A 104 -30.57 11.09 3.75
N GLY A 105 -29.82 10.77 4.80
CA GLY A 105 -28.61 11.48 5.14
C GLY A 105 -28.84 12.82 5.84
N PHE A 106 -27.79 13.63 5.86
CA PHE A 106 -27.81 15.05 6.24
C PHE A 106 -28.83 15.84 5.41
N GLU A 107 -29.39 16.91 5.97
CA GLU A 107 -30.25 17.86 5.25
C GLU A 107 -29.40 19.01 4.69
N PRO A 108 -29.24 19.13 3.35
CA PRO A 108 -28.41 20.15 2.73
C PRO A 108 -28.69 21.58 3.22
N ILE A 109 -27.63 22.39 3.37
CA ILE A 109 -27.71 23.79 3.79
C ILE A 109 -28.12 24.70 2.62
N GLY A 110 -28.93 25.74 2.86
CA GLY A 110 -29.32 26.71 1.82
C GLY A 110 -30.63 26.39 1.09
N GLY A 111 -31.52 25.65 1.76
CA GLY A 111 -32.93 25.46 1.39
C GLY A 111 -33.19 24.53 0.21
N VAL A 112 -34.07 23.53 0.41
CA VAL A 112 -34.45 22.56 -0.64
C VAL A 112 -35.13 23.19 -1.85
N ASN A 113 -34.63 22.84 -3.03
CA ASN A 113 -35.13 23.32 -4.31
C ASN A 113 -36.43 22.61 -4.72
N ARG A 114 -37.59 23.24 -4.51
CA ARG A 114 -38.86 22.81 -5.13
C ARG A 114 -39.02 23.43 -6.53
N GLY A 115 -38.19 22.99 -7.48
CA GLY A 115 -38.41 23.20 -8.92
C GLY A 115 -37.60 24.31 -9.58
N TYR A 116 -36.29 24.10 -9.70
CA TYR A 116 -35.33 24.84 -10.53
C TYR A 116 -35.03 26.29 -10.14
N VAL A 117 -35.34 26.72 -8.92
CA VAL A 117 -34.90 28.01 -8.37
C VAL A 117 -34.71 27.85 -6.86
N ALA A 118 -33.49 28.01 -6.39
CA ALA A 118 -33.20 28.06 -4.95
C ALA A 118 -33.99 29.24 -4.36
N SER A 119 -34.79 29.00 -3.32
CA SER A 119 -35.59 30.07 -2.72
C SER A 119 -34.80 30.88 -1.69
N ASP A 120 -33.76 30.31 -1.09
CA ASP A 120 -33.03 30.87 0.06
C ASP A 120 -31.57 30.34 0.13
N PRO A 121 -30.64 30.80 -0.73
CA PRO A 121 -29.25 30.34 -0.72
C PRO A 121 -28.52 30.68 0.58
N PHE A 122 -27.51 29.89 0.97
CA PHE A 122 -26.61 30.23 2.07
C PHE A 122 -25.76 31.45 1.69
N ALA A 123 -25.91 32.56 2.41
CA ALA A 123 -25.27 33.84 2.12
C ALA A 123 -24.19 34.24 3.14
N GLY A 124 -24.12 33.52 4.26
CA GLY A 124 -23.12 33.67 5.32
C GLY A 124 -21.75 33.07 4.97
N SER A 125 -20.97 32.69 5.97
CA SER A 125 -19.67 32.02 5.75
C SER A 125 -19.51 30.78 6.60
N LEU A 126 -18.81 29.79 6.06
CA LEU A 126 -18.23 28.68 6.82
C LEU A 126 -16.71 28.69 6.60
N ASP A 127 -15.97 28.91 7.67
CA ASP A 127 -14.51 28.79 7.71
C ASP A 127 -14.15 27.52 8.48
N GLY A 128 -13.58 26.53 7.78
CA GLY A 128 -13.20 25.26 8.37
C GLY A 128 -11.97 25.34 9.26
N GLN A 129 -11.18 26.42 9.20
CA GLN A 129 -9.93 26.59 9.94
C GLN A 129 -8.95 25.40 9.79
N GLY A 130 -9.00 24.70 8.65
CA GLY A 130 -8.22 23.50 8.36
C GLY A 130 -8.75 22.21 8.98
N HIS A 131 -9.97 22.22 9.55
CA HIS A 131 -10.61 21.03 10.11
C HIS A 131 -11.32 20.18 9.06
N THR A 132 -11.45 18.89 9.36
CA THR A 132 -12.09 17.90 8.49
C THR A 132 -13.51 17.59 8.94
N ILE A 133 -14.43 17.39 7.97
CA ILE A 133 -15.72 16.71 8.17
C ILE A 133 -15.59 15.31 7.57
N GLU A 134 -15.66 14.28 8.41
CA GLU A 134 -15.47 12.89 8.01
C GLU A 134 -16.81 12.13 7.95
N GLY A 135 -17.03 11.33 6.90
CA GLY A 135 -18.14 10.37 6.86
C GLY A 135 -19.52 10.99 6.59
N LEU A 136 -19.57 12.17 5.99
CA LEU A 136 -20.83 12.84 5.66
C LEU A 136 -21.63 12.04 4.61
N SER A 137 -22.89 11.72 4.90
CA SER A 137 -23.77 10.96 3.99
C SER A 137 -25.02 11.76 3.59
N ILE A 138 -25.32 11.84 2.29
CA ILE A 138 -26.51 12.51 1.74
C ILE A 138 -27.12 11.67 0.61
N ASP A 139 -28.20 10.91 0.88
CA ASP A 139 -28.85 10.04 -0.12
C ASP A 139 -30.24 10.58 -0.55
N ARG A 140 -30.26 11.36 -1.64
CA ARG A 140 -31.46 12.07 -2.14
C ARG A 140 -31.58 12.00 -3.67
N PRO A 141 -31.69 10.79 -4.27
CA PRO A 141 -31.50 10.56 -5.71
C PRO A 141 -32.54 11.20 -6.64
N ASN A 142 -33.63 11.73 -6.10
CA ASN A 142 -34.71 12.34 -6.88
C ASN A 142 -34.81 13.86 -6.64
N GLU A 143 -33.82 14.45 -5.96
CA GLU A 143 -33.75 15.87 -5.63
C GLU A 143 -32.51 16.48 -6.29
N GLY A 144 -32.64 17.69 -6.82
CA GLY A 144 -31.55 18.39 -7.50
C GLY A 144 -30.75 19.27 -6.56
N TYR A 145 -29.48 19.48 -6.89
CA TYR A 145 -28.51 20.30 -6.16
C TYR A 145 -28.28 19.78 -4.74
N ILE A 146 -27.82 18.53 -4.65
CA ILE A 146 -27.51 17.82 -3.41
C ILE A 146 -26.01 17.92 -3.15
N ALA A 147 -25.66 18.48 -2.00
CA ALA A 147 -24.31 18.62 -1.47
C ALA A 147 -24.42 19.08 0.00
N LEU A 148 -23.30 19.30 0.68
CA LEU A 148 -23.29 19.98 1.99
C LEU A 148 -24.09 21.29 1.93
N PHE A 149 -23.85 22.10 0.91
CA PHE A 149 -24.67 23.27 0.57
C PHE A 149 -25.48 23.01 -0.69
N SER A 150 -26.81 22.93 -0.57
CA SER A 150 -27.67 22.86 -1.75
C SER A 150 -27.52 24.08 -2.65
N SER A 151 -27.40 25.28 -2.05
CA SER A 151 -27.11 26.50 -2.78
C SER A 151 -26.26 27.47 -1.97
N LEU A 152 -25.18 27.98 -2.58
CA LEU A 152 -24.20 28.86 -1.96
C LEU A 152 -24.11 30.20 -2.71
N GLN A 153 -24.32 31.31 -2.00
CA GLN A 153 -24.00 32.68 -2.39
C GLN A 153 -22.90 33.29 -1.51
N GLY A 154 -22.69 32.72 -0.32
CA GLY A 154 -21.68 33.11 0.64
C GLY A 154 -20.31 32.50 0.36
N THR A 155 -19.56 32.27 1.43
CA THR A 155 -18.18 31.75 1.38
C THR A 155 -18.07 30.41 2.10
N VAL A 156 -17.31 29.48 1.53
CA VAL A 156 -16.78 28.30 2.20
C VAL A 156 -15.27 28.29 2.01
N GLU A 157 -14.52 28.24 3.10
CA GLU A 157 -13.05 28.23 3.05
C GLU A 157 -12.40 27.31 4.07
N ASP A 158 -11.15 26.90 3.79
CA ASP A 158 -10.25 26.14 4.68
C ASP A 158 -10.91 24.88 5.28
N LEU A 159 -11.55 24.06 4.43
CA LEU A 159 -12.38 22.93 4.82
C LEU A 159 -12.02 21.66 4.05
N SER A 160 -11.85 20.55 4.77
CA SER A 160 -11.68 19.22 4.17
C SER A 160 -12.91 18.35 4.41
N LEU A 161 -13.34 17.61 3.39
CA LEU A 161 -14.37 16.58 3.48
C LEU A 161 -13.72 15.23 3.18
N GLU A 162 -13.79 14.29 4.11
CA GLU A 162 -13.22 12.95 3.94
C GLU A 162 -14.33 11.90 4.00
N ASN A 163 -14.18 10.83 3.21
CA ASN A 163 -15.14 9.71 3.18
C ASN A 163 -16.60 10.15 2.99
N THR A 164 -16.82 11.18 2.17
CA THR A 164 -18.16 11.76 1.93
C THR A 164 -18.91 10.97 0.86
N GLU A 165 -20.17 10.61 1.10
CA GLU A 165 -21.04 9.92 0.15
C GLU A 165 -22.27 10.78 -0.19
N VAL A 166 -22.37 11.21 -1.45
CA VAL A 166 -23.49 12.06 -1.91
C VAL A 166 -24.17 11.45 -3.13
N ARG A 167 -25.49 11.27 -3.03
CA ARG A 167 -26.34 10.81 -4.14
C ARG A 167 -27.48 11.79 -4.40
N GLY A 168 -27.62 12.24 -5.64
CA GLY A 168 -28.63 13.23 -6.04
C GLY A 168 -29.05 13.15 -7.52
N GLU A 169 -30.02 13.99 -7.91
CA GLU A 169 -30.31 14.23 -9.32
C GLU A 169 -29.23 15.14 -9.95
N SER A 170 -28.82 16.18 -9.20
CA SER A 170 -27.59 16.94 -9.45
C SER A 170 -26.79 16.91 -8.16
N ALA A 171 -25.56 16.41 -8.16
CA ALA A 171 -24.83 16.09 -6.93
C ALA A 171 -23.38 16.60 -6.93
N ALA A 172 -22.91 17.04 -5.77
CA ALA A 172 -21.49 17.27 -5.47
C ALA A 172 -21.22 17.15 -3.96
N ALA A 173 -19.96 17.06 -3.55
CA ALA A 173 -19.64 16.98 -2.12
C ALA A 173 -19.95 18.31 -1.40
N VAL A 174 -19.52 19.44 -1.97
CA VAL A 174 -19.52 20.73 -1.26
C VAL A 174 -20.72 21.60 -1.64
N VAL A 175 -20.92 21.88 -2.93
CA VAL A 175 -21.95 22.82 -3.41
C VAL A 175 -22.79 22.24 -4.54
N GLY A 176 -24.10 22.14 -4.33
CA GLY A 176 -25.04 21.78 -5.39
C GLY A 176 -25.14 22.89 -6.44
N ARG A 177 -25.39 24.14 -6.00
CA ARG A 177 -25.50 25.30 -6.88
C ARG A 177 -24.78 26.54 -6.35
N LEU A 178 -23.74 26.98 -7.04
CA LEU A 178 -23.01 28.21 -6.74
C LEU A 178 -23.66 29.41 -7.44
N GLU A 179 -23.97 30.48 -6.69
CA GLU A 179 -24.66 31.68 -7.19
C GLU A 179 -24.12 32.99 -6.56
N GLY A 180 -23.01 33.48 -7.09
CA GLY A 180 -22.23 34.60 -6.58
C GLY A 180 -21.35 34.26 -5.38
N GLY A 181 -21.05 32.97 -5.17
CA GLY A 181 -20.34 32.47 -4.00
C GLY A 181 -18.84 32.22 -4.24
N TYR A 182 -18.14 31.98 -3.13
CA TYR A 182 -16.69 31.76 -3.08
C TYR A 182 -16.38 30.43 -2.38
N VAL A 183 -15.66 29.55 -3.08
CA VAL A 183 -15.11 28.31 -2.54
C VAL A 183 -13.60 28.39 -2.65
N SER A 184 -12.88 28.33 -1.53
CA SER A 184 -11.41 28.46 -1.54
C SER A 184 -10.72 27.61 -0.49
N SER A 185 -9.58 26.99 -0.82
CA SER A 185 -8.89 26.10 0.13
C SER A 185 -9.80 24.97 0.62
N VAL A 186 -10.53 24.35 -0.31
CA VAL A 186 -11.47 23.27 0.00
C VAL A 186 -11.02 21.99 -0.67
N TYR A 187 -11.01 20.91 0.11
CA TYR A 187 -10.70 19.57 -0.36
C TYR A 187 -11.88 18.63 -0.11
N ALA A 188 -12.12 17.69 -1.03
CA ALA A 188 -13.10 16.63 -0.82
C ALA A 188 -12.61 15.27 -1.32
N GLY A 189 -12.91 14.22 -0.56
CA GLY A 189 -12.74 12.82 -0.93
C GLY A 189 -13.99 12.00 -0.61
N GLY A 190 -14.13 10.86 -1.29
CA GLY A 190 -15.29 9.96 -1.18
C GLY A 190 -15.96 9.71 -2.53
N THR A 191 -17.30 9.62 -2.56
CA THR A 191 -18.07 9.30 -3.77
C THR A 191 -19.22 10.26 -4.01
N VAL A 192 -19.45 10.60 -5.28
CA VAL A 192 -20.60 11.39 -5.74
C VAL A 192 -21.30 10.68 -6.88
N GLU A 193 -22.62 10.47 -6.74
CA GLU A 193 -23.48 9.95 -7.81
C GLU A 193 -24.59 10.96 -8.14
N GLY A 194 -24.57 11.48 -9.37
CA GLY A 194 -25.59 12.39 -9.89
C GLY A 194 -26.31 11.81 -11.11
N ASP A 195 -27.65 11.86 -11.19
CA ASP A 195 -28.39 11.37 -12.39
C ASP A 195 -28.18 12.29 -13.62
N ARG A 196 -28.11 13.61 -13.43
CA ARG A 196 -28.00 14.62 -14.51
C ARG A 196 -26.71 15.37 -14.49
N GLU A 197 -26.32 15.87 -13.33
CA GLU A 197 -25.07 16.58 -13.13
C GLU A 197 -24.34 15.96 -11.93
N ALA A 198 -23.06 15.67 -12.08
CA ALA A 198 -22.25 15.07 -11.02
C ALA A 198 -20.88 15.76 -10.98
N ALA A 199 -20.39 16.08 -9.78
CA ALA A 199 -19.07 16.67 -9.62
C ALA A 199 -18.44 16.43 -8.26
N GLY A 200 -17.12 16.51 -8.14
CA GLY A 200 -16.45 16.42 -6.84
C GLY A 200 -16.83 17.58 -5.92
N LEU A 201 -16.69 18.84 -6.36
CA LEU A 201 -16.91 20.01 -5.49
C LEU A 201 -18.19 20.79 -5.78
N VAL A 202 -18.46 21.13 -7.04
CA VAL A 202 -19.58 22.00 -7.42
C VAL A 202 -20.41 21.39 -8.56
N ALA A 203 -21.67 21.00 -8.29
CA ALA A 203 -22.47 20.36 -9.35
C ALA A 203 -22.81 21.36 -10.48
N SER A 204 -23.16 22.60 -10.13
CA SER A 204 -23.52 23.63 -11.11
C SER A 204 -23.22 25.04 -10.62
N SER A 205 -22.72 25.89 -11.52
CA SER A 205 -22.54 27.33 -11.28
C SER A 205 -23.53 28.20 -12.06
N GLY A 206 -23.72 29.43 -11.60
CA GLY A 206 -24.55 30.44 -12.26
C GLY A 206 -24.03 30.76 -13.67
N ARG A 207 -24.91 31.27 -14.54
CA ARG A 207 -24.52 31.72 -15.90
C ARG A 207 -23.99 33.15 -15.94
N ASP A 208 -24.09 33.86 -14.82
CA ASP A 208 -23.58 35.20 -14.65
C ASP A 208 -22.19 35.13 -13.98
N ALA A 209 -21.28 36.02 -14.38
CA ALA A 209 -19.95 36.07 -13.78
C ALA A 209 -20.03 36.48 -12.31
N GLY A 210 -19.31 35.76 -11.43
CA GLY A 210 -19.24 36.07 -10.00
C GLY A 210 -18.79 34.90 -9.12
N ASP A 211 -18.92 33.67 -9.62
CA ASP A 211 -18.55 32.44 -8.92
C ASP A 211 -17.04 32.22 -8.95
N THR A 212 -16.46 31.75 -7.83
CA THR A 212 -15.03 31.43 -7.72
C THR A 212 -14.82 30.08 -7.04
N LEU A 213 -13.92 29.28 -7.62
CA LEU A 213 -13.31 28.09 -7.03
C LEU A 213 -11.79 28.26 -7.12
N ASP A 214 -11.12 28.44 -5.98
CA ASP A 214 -9.67 28.74 -5.93
C ASP A 214 -8.94 27.82 -4.95
N ARG A 215 -7.71 27.38 -5.26
CA ARG A 215 -6.90 26.55 -4.35
C ARG A 215 -7.66 25.35 -3.77
N SER A 216 -8.37 24.60 -4.62
CA SER A 216 -9.26 23.53 -4.17
C SER A 216 -8.92 22.21 -4.85
N GLY A 217 -9.13 21.11 -4.14
CA GLY A 217 -8.76 19.76 -4.53
C GLY A 217 -9.93 18.77 -4.46
N SER A 218 -9.87 17.69 -5.23
CA SER A 218 -10.85 16.59 -5.13
C SER A 218 -10.25 15.23 -5.46
N THR A 219 -10.38 14.27 -4.55
CA THR A 219 -10.17 12.83 -4.78
C THR A 219 -11.49 12.08 -4.97
N VAL A 220 -12.62 12.79 -5.07
CA VAL A 220 -13.94 12.19 -5.18
C VAL A 220 -14.09 11.38 -6.48
N ASP A 221 -14.55 10.14 -6.36
CA ASP A 221 -15.01 9.34 -7.51
C ASP A 221 -16.42 9.79 -7.92
N VAL A 222 -16.53 10.29 -9.15
CA VAL A 222 -17.76 10.86 -9.71
C VAL A 222 -18.40 9.87 -10.68
N THR A 223 -19.68 9.56 -10.48
CA THR A 223 -20.46 8.67 -11.36
C THR A 223 -21.79 9.29 -11.80
N GLY A 224 -22.26 8.89 -12.99
CA GLY A 224 -23.54 9.32 -13.56
C GLY A 224 -23.38 10.53 -14.47
N GLY A 225 -24.17 11.59 -14.28
CA GLY A 225 -24.02 12.84 -15.02
C GLY A 225 -24.46 12.73 -16.48
N GLN A 226 -25.72 12.35 -16.72
CA GLN A 226 -26.31 12.26 -18.07
C GLN A 226 -26.06 13.52 -18.94
N TYR A 227 -25.96 14.70 -18.32
CA TYR A 227 -25.64 15.94 -19.02
C TYR A 227 -24.21 16.38 -18.77
N HIS A 228 -23.77 16.45 -17.51
CA HIS A 228 -22.48 17.04 -17.16
C HIS A 228 -21.82 16.26 -16.01
N ALA A 229 -20.61 15.77 -16.24
CA ALA A 229 -19.77 15.14 -15.22
C ALA A 229 -18.40 15.84 -15.17
N GLY A 230 -17.95 16.27 -13.98
CA GLY A 230 -16.65 16.90 -13.84
C GLY A 230 -16.02 16.69 -12.48
N GLY A 231 -14.72 16.37 -12.40
CA GLY A 231 -14.04 16.08 -11.13
C GLY A 231 -14.09 17.25 -10.14
N LEU A 232 -14.10 18.50 -10.63
CA LEU A 232 -14.33 19.68 -9.78
C LEU A 232 -15.71 20.29 -9.98
N VAL A 233 -16.11 20.54 -11.22
CA VAL A 233 -17.34 21.27 -11.54
C VAL A 233 -18.12 20.57 -12.64
N GLY A 234 -19.39 20.24 -12.40
CA GLY A 234 -20.21 19.60 -13.45
C GLY A 234 -20.49 20.60 -14.58
N PHE A 235 -21.27 21.64 -14.25
CA PHE A 235 -21.61 22.72 -15.18
C PHE A 235 -20.98 24.06 -14.76
N ALA A 236 -20.06 24.57 -15.58
CA ALA A 236 -19.35 25.82 -15.37
C ALA A 236 -19.95 26.97 -16.22
N GLY A 237 -20.91 27.71 -15.67
CA GLY A 237 -21.68 28.75 -16.37
C GLY A 237 -21.11 30.17 -16.36
N GLY A 238 -20.30 30.51 -15.36
CA GLY A 238 -19.71 31.83 -15.13
C GLY A 238 -18.71 31.84 -13.97
N ILE A 239 -18.00 30.71 -13.79
CA ILE A 239 -17.12 30.42 -12.64
C ILE A 239 -15.64 30.54 -13.03
N GLN A 240 -14.84 31.11 -12.14
CA GLN A 240 -13.40 31.10 -12.23
C GLN A 240 -12.84 29.92 -11.44
N ILE A 241 -12.32 28.90 -12.13
CA ILE A 241 -11.64 27.75 -11.53
C ILE A 241 -10.14 28.02 -11.61
N THR A 242 -9.47 28.22 -10.47
CA THR A 242 -8.05 28.59 -10.44
C THR A 242 -7.23 27.83 -9.41
N ASN A 243 -5.97 27.54 -9.72
CA ASN A 243 -5.03 26.92 -8.76
C ASN A 243 -5.61 25.64 -8.13
N SER A 244 -6.35 24.84 -8.90
CA SER A 244 -7.16 23.74 -8.37
C SER A 244 -6.88 22.43 -9.09
N TYR A 245 -7.09 21.31 -8.41
CA TYR A 245 -6.72 19.99 -8.94
C TYR A 245 -7.76 18.92 -8.65
N THR A 246 -7.71 17.82 -9.39
CA THR A 246 -8.56 16.65 -9.13
C THR A 246 -7.84 15.37 -9.52
N THR A 247 -7.98 14.34 -8.70
CA THR A 247 -7.31 13.04 -8.87
C THR A 247 -8.28 11.87 -8.84
N GLY A 248 -9.52 12.06 -8.38
CA GLY A 248 -10.58 11.06 -8.44
C GLY A 248 -11.10 10.85 -9.87
N ASP A 249 -11.62 9.64 -10.12
CA ASP A 249 -12.09 9.25 -11.46
C ASP A 249 -13.46 9.86 -11.76
N VAL A 250 -13.69 10.19 -13.04
CA VAL A 250 -14.96 10.77 -13.52
C VAL A 250 -15.57 9.84 -14.57
N ALA A 251 -16.60 9.10 -14.17
CA ALA A 251 -17.32 8.19 -15.05
C ALA A 251 -18.72 8.75 -15.40
N GLY A 252 -18.78 9.47 -16.52
CA GLY A 252 -20.00 10.05 -17.08
C GLY A 252 -20.88 9.03 -17.82
N ASP A 253 -22.20 9.23 -17.86
CA ASP A 253 -23.12 8.30 -18.54
C ASP A 253 -23.14 8.49 -20.07
N SER A 254 -23.57 9.66 -20.56
CA SER A 254 -23.81 9.90 -22.00
C SER A 254 -23.66 11.38 -22.41
N GLY A 255 -23.10 12.20 -21.52
CA GLY A 255 -23.15 13.66 -21.56
C GLY A 255 -21.81 14.28 -21.91
N GLU A 256 -21.48 15.37 -21.22
CA GLU A 256 -20.19 16.03 -21.33
C GLU A 256 -19.37 15.72 -20.08
N THR A 257 -18.25 15.04 -20.27
CA THR A 257 -17.40 14.52 -19.19
C THR A 257 -16.02 15.12 -19.30
N GLY A 258 -15.51 15.70 -18.22
CA GLY A 258 -14.11 16.11 -18.20
C GLY A 258 -13.47 16.02 -16.84
N GLY A 259 -12.14 15.89 -16.81
CA GLY A 259 -11.42 15.73 -15.55
C GLY A 259 -11.70 16.88 -14.58
N ILE A 260 -11.65 18.14 -15.02
CA ILE A 260 -12.03 19.29 -14.18
C ILE A 260 -13.50 19.66 -14.34
N SER A 261 -13.97 19.80 -15.58
CA SER A 261 -15.30 20.30 -15.88
C SER A 261 -16.04 19.48 -16.92
N GLY A 262 -17.33 19.21 -16.72
CA GLY A 262 -18.16 18.63 -17.77
C GLY A 262 -18.35 19.63 -18.91
N ASN A 263 -18.85 20.83 -18.61
CA ASN A 263 -19.15 21.86 -19.61
C ASN A 263 -18.67 23.25 -19.16
N LEU A 264 -17.67 23.79 -19.87
CA LEU A 264 -17.07 25.10 -19.60
C LEU A 264 -17.62 26.17 -20.55
N LEU A 265 -18.53 27.02 -20.06
CA LEU A 265 -19.07 28.10 -20.87
C LEU A 265 -18.12 29.30 -20.99
N ARG A 266 -18.42 30.15 -21.98
CA ARG A 266 -17.64 31.34 -22.38
C ARG A 266 -17.22 32.32 -21.27
N PHE A 267 -17.98 32.41 -20.19
CA PHE A 267 -17.68 33.32 -19.09
C PHE A 267 -16.98 32.64 -17.91
N SER A 268 -16.73 31.34 -18.03
CA SER A 268 -15.98 30.54 -17.08
C SER A 268 -14.55 30.38 -17.55
N THR A 269 -13.62 30.13 -16.64
CA THR A 269 -12.20 29.91 -16.97
C THR A 269 -11.61 28.79 -16.13
N ILE A 270 -10.67 28.04 -16.70
CA ILE A 270 -9.78 27.12 -15.98
C ILE A 270 -8.36 27.68 -16.09
N ARG A 271 -7.65 27.85 -14.95
CA ARG A 271 -6.27 28.35 -14.96
C ARG A 271 -5.43 27.78 -13.83
N ASN A 272 -4.17 27.42 -14.11
CA ASN A 272 -3.26 26.84 -13.12
C ASN A 272 -3.88 25.61 -12.48
N SER A 273 -4.32 24.64 -13.28
CA SER A 273 -5.10 23.53 -12.77
C SER A 273 -4.73 22.22 -13.45
N TYR A 274 -4.94 21.11 -12.76
CA TYR A 274 -4.67 19.81 -13.34
C TYR A 274 -5.70 18.73 -12.97
N ALA A 275 -5.74 17.68 -13.80
CA ALA A 275 -6.53 16.48 -13.54
C ALA A 275 -5.68 15.22 -13.78
N THR A 276 -5.64 14.31 -12.82
CA THR A 276 -4.92 13.03 -12.96
C THR A 276 -5.82 11.81 -12.97
N GLY A 277 -7.05 11.91 -12.46
CA GLY A 277 -8.05 10.84 -12.53
C GLY A 277 -8.57 10.63 -13.95
N ASP A 278 -9.07 9.44 -14.22
CA ASP A 278 -9.56 9.06 -15.55
C ASP A 278 -10.88 9.77 -15.87
N ALA A 279 -11.08 10.13 -17.13
CA ALA A 279 -12.33 10.69 -17.65
C ALA A 279 -12.97 9.68 -18.62
N ILE A 280 -14.06 9.05 -18.16
CA ILE A 280 -14.69 7.91 -18.83
C ILE A 280 -16.13 8.24 -19.21
N ASP A 281 -16.56 7.93 -20.43
CA ASP A 281 -17.96 7.96 -20.86
C ASP A 281 -18.49 6.53 -21.05
N GLN A 282 -19.55 6.17 -20.32
CA GLN A 282 -20.01 4.79 -20.22
C GLN A 282 -20.91 4.35 -21.38
N ASP A 283 -21.64 5.27 -22.02
CA ASP A 283 -22.57 4.95 -23.11
C ASP A 283 -21.99 5.17 -24.52
N ASP A 284 -20.74 5.65 -24.61
CA ASP A 284 -20.05 5.97 -25.88
C ASP A 284 -20.76 7.04 -26.75
N GLU A 285 -21.57 7.92 -26.18
CA GLU A 285 -22.40 8.90 -26.91
C GLU A 285 -22.05 10.38 -26.62
N GLY A 286 -21.11 10.63 -25.69
CA GLY A 286 -20.79 11.93 -25.12
C GLY A 286 -19.59 12.68 -25.69
N TYR A 287 -19.31 13.84 -25.09
CA TYR A 287 -18.13 14.68 -25.34
C TYR A 287 -17.15 14.56 -24.18
N LEU A 288 -15.91 14.21 -24.48
CA LEU A 288 -14.89 13.98 -23.45
C LEU A 288 -13.64 14.83 -23.65
N GLY A 289 -13.06 15.27 -22.55
CA GLY A 289 -11.72 15.83 -22.52
C GLY A 289 -11.04 15.68 -21.17
N GLY A 290 -9.71 15.52 -21.19
CA GLY A 290 -8.93 15.33 -19.96
C GLY A 290 -9.08 16.47 -18.95
N LEU A 291 -9.35 17.70 -19.40
CA LEU A 291 -9.71 18.83 -18.54
C LEU A 291 -11.19 19.20 -18.66
N THR A 292 -11.74 19.27 -19.87
CA THR A 292 -13.14 19.63 -20.06
C THR A 292 -13.84 18.83 -21.15
N GLY A 293 -15.06 18.37 -20.87
CA GLY A 293 -15.90 17.66 -21.83
C GLY A 293 -16.28 18.54 -23.01
N LEU A 294 -16.94 19.68 -22.75
CA LEU A 294 -17.25 20.71 -23.75
C LEU A 294 -16.60 22.05 -23.39
N ASN A 295 -15.84 22.64 -24.31
CA ASN A 295 -15.12 23.89 -24.07
C ASN A 295 -15.62 25.07 -24.92
N SER A 296 -16.15 26.09 -24.27
CA SER A 296 -16.40 27.42 -24.85
C SER A 296 -15.66 28.56 -24.13
N GLY A 297 -14.87 28.25 -23.10
CA GLY A 297 -14.13 29.21 -22.26
C GLY A 297 -12.61 29.15 -22.48
N PRO A 298 -11.83 30.04 -21.84
CA PRO A 298 -10.38 29.92 -21.81
C PRO A 298 -9.92 28.87 -20.78
N VAL A 299 -9.01 28.01 -21.23
CA VAL A 299 -8.20 27.08 -20.43
C VAL A 299 -6.75 27.50 -20.58
N THR A 300 -6.08 27.81 -19.46
CA THR A 300 -4.70 28.35 -19.47
C THR A 300 -3.80 27.67 -18.45
N ASP A 301 -2.54 27.41 -18.77
CA ASP A 301 -1.52 26.96 -17.81
C ASP A 301 -1.99 25.73 -17.02
N SER A 302 -2.45 24.68 -17.71
CA SER A 302 -3.18 23.55 -17.11
C SER A 302 -2.85 22.24 -17.80
N TYR A 303 -2.97 21.10 -17.10
CA TYR A 303 -2.66 19.82 -17.72
C TYR A 303 -3.52 18.64 -17.26
N SER A 304 -3.61 17.59 -18.07
CA SER A 304 -4.26 16.33 -17.70
C SER A 304 -3.38 15.11 -17.94
N THR A 305 -3.46 14.11 -17.06
CA THR A 305 -2.67 12.86 -17.18
C THR A 305 -3.51 11.59 -17.15
N GLY A 306 -4.74 11.64 -16.66
CA GLY A 306 -5.65 10.48 -16.65
C GLY A 306 -6.02 10.01 -18.06
N ASP A 307 -6.42 8.75 -18.18
CA ASP A 307 -6.94 8.21 -19.43
C ASP A 307 -8.27 8.90 -19.78
N VAL A 308 -8.46 9.16 -21.06
CA VAL A 308 -9.73 9.64 -21.61
C VAL A 308 -10.28 8.51 -22.46
N SER A 309 -11.34 7.85 -22.01
CA SER A 309 -11.86 6.64 -22.65
C SER A 309 -13.38 6.58 -22.72
N GLY A 310 -13.90 5.83 -23.69
CA GLY A 310 -15.31 5.88 -24.05
C GLY A 310 -15.69 7.16 -24.79
N GLY A 311 -16.79 7.12 -25.56
CA GLY A 311 -17.34 8.29 -26.25
C GLY A 311 -17.11 8.36 -27.76
N ASP A 312 -18.01 9.05 -28.44
CA ASP A 312 -18.00 9.26 -29.90
C ASP A 312 -17.15 10.49 -30.32
N SER A 313 -16.85 11.38 -29.38
CA SER A 313 -16.21 12.68 -29.62
C SER A 313 -15.24 13.01 -28.49
N THR A 314 -14.01 12.52 -28.63
CA THR A 314 -12.97 12.56 -27.60
C THR A 314 -11.82 13.48 -28.01
N ASP A 315 -11.26 14.17 -27.02
CA ASP A 315 -10.09 15.04 -27.15
C ASP A 315 -9.15 14.79 -25.98
N GLY A 316 -7.83 14.74 -26.21
CA GLY A 316 -6.85 14.53 -25.13
C GLY A 316 -6.91 15.55 -23.99
N LEU A 317 -7.50 16.75 -24.22
CA LEU A 317 -7.57 17.81 -23.22
C LEU A 317 -8.95 18.50 -23.17
N ALA A 318 -9.51 18.90 -24.32
CA ALA A 318 -10.76 19.65 -24.35
C ALA A 318 -11.47 19.59 -25.71
N TRP A 319 -12.71 19.10 -25.76
CA TRP A 319 -13.48 19.11 -27.01
C TRP A 319 -14.01 20.53 -27.32
N ASP A 320 -13.67 21.06 -28.51
CA ASP A 320 -13.87 22.48 -28.86
C ASP A 320 -15.30 22.85 -29.35
N ASP A 321 -15.93 23.81 -28.65
CA ASP A 321 -17.12 24.57 -29.06
C ASP A 321 -16.88 26.09 -28.92
N ASP A 322 -15.90 26.60 -29.67
CA ASP A 322 -15.42 27.99 -29.72
C ASP A 322 -14.56 28.45 -28.50
N GLY A 323 -14.03 27.51 -27.73
CA GLY A 323 -13.15 27.74 -26.58
C GLY A 323 -11.71 28.08 -26.98
N SER A 324 -10.84 28.32 -26.01
CA SER A 324 -9.39 28.50 -26.28
C SER A 324 -8.54 27.79 -25.25
N VAL A 325 -7.59 26.99 -25.71
CA VAL A 325 -6.54 26.39 -24.88
C VAL A 325 -5.23 27.15 -25.14
N THR A 326 -4.56 27.60 -24.08
CA THR A 326 -3.23 28.23 -24.15
C THR A 326 -2.37 27.61 -23.07
N ASP A 327 -1.16 27.14 -23.41
CA ASP A 327 -0.29 26.49 -22.42
C ASP A 327 -0.99 25.33 -21.68
N GLY A 328 -1.79 24.57 -22.45
CA GLY A 328 -2.44 23.34 -22.02
C GLY A 328 -1.64 22.11 -22.44
N TYR A 329 -1.49 21.12 -21.55
CA TYR A 329 -0.66 19.93 -21.78
C TYR A 329 -1.42 18.64 -21.44
N TRP A 330 -1.15 17.54 -22.13
CA TRP A 330 -1.75 16.25 -21.77
C TRP A 330 -0.85 15.06 -22.07
N ASN A 331 -1.01 13.99 -21.28
CA ASN A 331 -0.23 12.77 -21.45
C ASN A 331 -0.80 11.87 -22.56
N SER A 332 -0.06 11.78 -23.66
CA SER A 332 -0.41 11.00 -24.85
C SER A 332 -0.10 9.51 -24.78
N GLN A 333 0.63 9.04 -23.76
CA GLN A 333 0.86 7.61 -23.54
C GLN A 333 -0.26 6.96 -22.73
N LEU A 334 -0.90 7.73 -21.85
CA LEU A 334 -1.99 7.27 -20.99
C LEU A 334 -3.36 7.41 -21.68
N SER A 335 -3.53 8.44 -22.50
CA SER A 335 -4.77 8.61 -23.27
C SER A 335 -4.96 7.54 -24.35
N SER A 336 -6.14 6.93 -24.36
CA SER A 336 -6.65 6.07 -25.42
C SER A 336 -6.83 6.80 -26.77
N TYR A 337 -6.77 8.14 -26.78
CA TYR A 337 -6.93 8.97 -27.99
C TYR A 337 -5.73 9.91 -28.23
N PRO A 338 -5.06 9.82 -29.41
CA PRO A 338 -3.82 10.54 -29.68
C PRO A 338 -4.03 11.95 -30.29
N GLU A 339 -5.27 12.44 -30.36
CA GLU A 339 -5.59 13.76 -30.94
C GLU A 339 -6.29 14.64 -29.89
N GLY A 340 -5.90 15.91 -29.81
CA GLY A 340 -6.55 16.86 -28.93
C GLY A 340 -5.98 18.28 -29.00
N GLU A 341 -6.71 19.25 -28.46
CA GLU A 341 -6.24 20.62 -28.25
C GLU A 341 -5.11 20.68 -27.19
N GLY A 342 -4.30 21.73 -27.22
CA GLY A 342 -3.11 21.83 -26.39
C GLY A 342 -1.91 21.02 -26.90
N THR A 343 -0.95 20.74 -26.01
CA THR A 343 0.32 20.10 -26.34
C THR A 343 0.35 18.68 -25.80
N ALA A 344 0.33 17.71 -26.70
CA ALA A 344 0.51 16.29 -26.40
C ALA A 344 1.98 16.00 -26.03
N LEU A 345 2.22 15.41 -24.86
CA LEU A 345 3.53 15.02 -24.37
C LEU A 345 3.52 13.57 -23.88
N ARG A 346 4.68 12.95 -23.74
CA ARG A 346 4.85 11.65 -23.08
C ARG A 346 5.04 11.82 -21.58
N THR A 347 4.88 10.75 -20.80
CA THR A 347 5.14 10.74 -19.35
C THR A 347 6.51 11.34 -19.05
N ASN A 348 7.57 10.82 -19.67
CA ASN A 348 8.94 11.28 -19.43
C ASN A 348 9.20 12.73 -19.90
N GLU A 349 8.31 13.34 -20.70
CA GLU A 349 8.42 14.74 -21.10
C GLU A 349 7.70 15.67 -20.11
N MET A 350 6.79 15.13 -19.29
CA MET A 350 5.95 15.85 -18.33
C MET A 350 6.41 15.68 -16.87
N THR A 351 7.41 14.85 -16.61
CA THR A 351 7.91 14.56 -15.25
C THR A 351 9.35 15.05 -15.05
N GLY A 352 9.79 15.10 -13.79
CA GLY A 352 11.17 15.41 -13.44
C GLY A 352 11.65 16.75 -13.99
N SER A 353 12.94 16.82 -14.28
CA SER A 353 13.56 18.04 -14.84
C SER A 353 13.10 18.37 -16.27
N ASP A 354 12.65 17.37 -17.04
CA ASP A 354 12.19 17.54 -18.42
C ASP A 354 10.87 18.34 -18.51
N ALA A 355 10.00 18.21 -17.51
CA ALA A 355 8.75 18.97 -17.40
C ALA A 355 8.98 20.49 -17.52
N LYS A 356 10.07 21.01 -16.92
CA LYS A 356 10.40 22.44 -16.94
C LYS A 356 10.59 22.98 -18.36
N ALA A 357 11.15 22.18 -19.25
CA ALA A 357 11.42 22.58 -20.63
C ALA A 357 10.22 22.36 -21.55
N ASN A 358 9.51 21.24 -21.38
CA ASN A 358 8.42 20.84 -22.26
C ASN A 358 7.08 21.50 -21.88
N MET A 359 6.90 21.85 -20.60
CA MET A 359 5.71 22.50 -20.06
C MET A 359 5.99 23.97 -19.68
N ALA A 360 6.81 24.67 -20.46
CA ALA A 360 7.32 26.02 -20.13
C ALA A 360 6.25 27.13 -20.02
N GLY A 361 4.99 26.84 -20.33
CA GLY A 361 3.86 27.74 -20.06
C GLY A 361 3.39 27.68 -18.60
N LEU A 362 3.70 26.60 -17.87
CA LEU A 362 3.54 26.55 -16.43
C LEU A 362 4.57 27.47 -15.75
N ASP A 363 4.10 28.35 -14.88
CA ASP A 363 4.94 29.29 -14.14
C ASP A 363 5.48 28.64 -12.86
N PHE A 364 6.64 27.98 -13.01
CA PHE A 364 7.38 27.31 -11.94
C PHE A 364 8.04 28.25 -10.91
N ASP A 365 7.93 29.56 -11.10
CA ASP A 365 8.44 30.54 -10.13
C ASP A 365 7.35 31.01 -9.15
N ASN A 366 6.06 30.71 -9.41
CA ASN A 366 4.94 31.29 -8.65
C ASN A 366 3.72 30.38 -8.41
N PHE A 367 3.54 29.30 -9.18
CA PHE A 367 2.33 28.47 -9.09
C PHE A 367 2.58 26.97 -9.13
N TRP A 368 3.68 26.53 -9.72
CA TRP A 368 3.97 25.12 -9.96
C TRP A 368 5.31 24.72 -9.35
N THR A 369 5.35 23.51 -8.79
CA THR A 369 6.54 22.89 -8.22
C THR A 369 6.87 21.64 -9.04
N LEU A 370 8.12 21.51 -9.46
CA LEU A 370 8.61 20.28 -10.10
C LEU A 370 8.71 19.16 -9.05
N THR A 371 8.42 17.95 -9.48
CA THR A 371 8.63 16.71 -8.72
C THR A 371 9.37 15.73 -9.62
N ASP A 372 9.78 14.57 -9.11
CA ASP A 372 10.33 13.49 -9.94
C ASP A 372 9.25 12.89 -10.86
N ASP A 373 7.98 13.06 -10.47
CA ASP A 373 6.79 12.77 -11.27
C ASP A 373 6.23 14.07 -11.88
N TYR A 374 4.90 14.21 -12.00
CA TYR A 374 4.28 15.41 -12.56
C TYR A 374 4.37 16.64 -11.64
N PRO A 375 4.44 17.86 -12.20
CA PRO A 375 4.40 19.10 -11.43
C PRO A 375 3.15 19.23 -10.57
N VAL A 376 3.31 19.54 -9.29
CA VAL A 376 2.19 19.88 -8.39
C VAL A 376 2.04 21.39 -8.26
N LEU A 377 0.92 21.87 -7.74
CA LEU A 377 0.77 23.29 -7.45
C LEU A 377 1.60 23.65 -6.21
N GLU A 378 2.27 24.79 -6.23
CA GLU A 378 3.21 25.22 -5.18
C GLU A 378 2.55 25.25 -3.80
N TRP A 379 1.29 25.68 -3.72
CA TRP A 379 0.55 25.76 -2.46
C TRP A 379 0.17 24.40 -1.86
N GLN A 380 0.21 23.33 -2.65
CA GLN A 380 -0.11 21.98 -2.16
C GLN A 380 1.00 21.43 -1.27
N VAL A 381 2.25 21.83 -1.49
CA VAL A 381 3.39 21.38 -0.69
C VAL A 381 3.25 21.92 0.73
N GLN A 382 3.02 21.02 1.70
CA GLN A 382 2.89 21.35 3.12
C GLN A 382 4.20 21.16 3.88
N ASP A 383 5.01 20.17 3.46
CA ASP A 383 6.26 19.79 4.14
C ASP A 383 7.24 19.14 3.15
N VAL A 384 8.54 19.24 3.46
CA VAL A 384 9.65 18.63 2.72
C VAL A 384 10.45 17.82 3.72
N SER A 385 10.79 16.58 3.37
CA SER A 385 11.69 15.74 4.17
C SER A 385 12.81 15.18 3.31
N ILE A 386 13.97 14.96 3.91
CA ILE A 386 15.12 14.32 3.26
C ILE A 386 15.65 13.14 4.08
N SER A 387 15.95 12.03 3.41
CA SER A 387 16.67 10.89 3.98
C SER A 387 17.85 10.50 3.10
N LEU A 388 18.85 9.88 3.70
CA LEU A 388 19.95 9.23 2.99
C LEU A 388 19.80 7.72 3.15
N ASP A 389 20.14 6.95 2.12
CA ASP A 389 20.25 5.50 2.23
C ASP A 389 21.32 5.14 3.27
N ASP A 390 22.50 5.79 3.17
CA ASP A 390 23.59 5.68 4.13
C ASP A 390 23.98 7.05 4.67
N SER A 391 23.97 7.17 6.00
CA SER A 391 24.42 8.40 6.69
C SER A 391 25.93 8.45 6.92
N THR A 392 26.61 7.31 6.76
CA THR A 392 28.08 7.20 6.85
C THR A 392 28.62 6.54 5.60
N VAL A 393 29.49 7.22 4.87
CA VAL A 393 29.95 6.80 3.54
C VAL A 393 31.46 6.96 3.42
N GLY A 394 32.16 5.98 2.85
CA GLY A 394 33.60 6.09 2.59
C GLY A 394 33.91 7.11 1.50
N GLN A 395 35.01 7.84 1.64
CA GLN A 395 35.42 8.84 0.65
C GLN A 395 35.52 8.27 -0.78
N GLY A 396 34.87 8.91 -1.75
CA GLY A 396 34.86 8.48 -3.15
C GLY A 396 33.78 7.45 -3.48
N GLN A 397 32.94 7.12 -2.51
CA GLN A 397 31.75 6.28 -2.69
C GLN A 397 30.50 7.15 -2.88
N GLN A 398 29.41 6.50 -3.26
CA GLN A 398 28.11 7.11 -3.50
C GLN A 398 27.08 6.63 -2.47
N THR A 399 26.12 7.49 -2.16
CA THR A 399 24.84 7.11 -1.52
C THR A 399 23.70 7.86 -2.22
N ALA A 400 22.45 7.52 -1.93
CA ALA A 400 21.28 8.22 -2.45
C ALA A 400 20.64 9.12 -1.39
N ALA A 401 20.20 10.30 -1.82
CA ALA A 401 19.34 11.19 -1.08
C ALA A 401 17.93 11.12 -1.66
N THR A 402 16.96 10.78 -0.81
CA THR A 402 15.53 10.78 -1.17
C THR A 402 14.87 12.00 -0.55
N VAL A 403 14.28 12.85 -1.41
CA VAL A 403 13.49 14.02 -0.99
C VAL A 403 12.02 13.72 -1.22
N THR A 404 11.21 13.83 -0.17
CA THR A 404 9.77 13.56 -0.19
C THR A 404 8.98 14.81 0.19
N LEU A 405 7.98 15.16 -0.62
CA LEU A 405 7.05 16.25 -0.40
C LEU A 405 5.75 15.67 0.18
N SER A 406 5.22 16.28 1.24
CA SER A 406 3.86 16.02 1.72
C SER A 406 2.91 17.05 1.13
N LEU A 407 1.80 16.59 0.56
CA LEU A 407 0.82 17.44 -0.12
C LEU A 407 -0.41 17.73 0.75
N ASP A 408 -1.26 18.66 0.31
CA ASP A 408 -2.45 19.12 1.03
C ASP A 408 -3.54 18.05 1.18
N ASP A 409 -3.58 17.08 0.26
CA ASP A 409 -4.48 15.91 0.31
C ASP A 409 -3.94 14.76 1.18
N GLY A 410 -2.80 14.94 1.83
CA GLY A 410 -2.12 13.92 2.64
C GLY A 410 -1.33 12.89 1.82
N SER A 411 -1.29 13.01 0.48
CA SER A 411 -0.42 12.18 -0.35
C SER A 411 1.02 12.68 -0.33
N THR A 412 1.93 11.84 -0.85
CA THR A 412 3.37 12.16 -0.94
C THR A 412 3.91 11.93 -2.34
N VAL A 413 4.85 12.77 -2.76
CA VAL A 413 5.57 12.65 -4.03
C VAL A 413 7.07 12.89 -3.82
N THR A 414 7.93 12.31 -4.66
CA THR A 414 9.37 12.52 -4.55
C THR A 414 9.83 13.71 -5.40
N ALA A 415 10.90 14.36 -4.98
CA ALA A 415 11.51 15.50 -5.69
C ALA A 415 13.06 15.43 -5.67
N SER A 416 13.60 14.22 -5.56
CA SER A 416 15.03 13.97 -5.39
C SER A 416 15.84 14.43 -6.61
N GLU A 417 15.27 14.34 -7.82
CA GLU A 417 15.91 14.73 -9.07
C GLU A 417 15.94 16.25 -9.30
N VAL A 418 15.01 16.98 -8.64
CA VAL A 418 14.73 18.40 -8.93
C VAL A 418 14.99 19.34 -7.76
N ALA A 419 15.23 18.80 -6.56
CA ALA A 419 15.53 19.57 -5.37
C ALA A 419 16.82 20.40 -5.52
N ASP A 420 16.82 21.57 -4.88
CA ASP A 420 18.04 22.39 -4.73
C ASP A 420 18.79 21.91 -3.47
N TYR A 421 19.96 21.31 -3.67
CA TYR A 421 20.77 20.77 -2.59
C TYR A 421 21.93 21.70 -2.19
N ASP A 422 22.16 21.84 -0.89
CA ASP A 422 23.40 22.37 -0.32
C ASP A 422 24.05 21.32 0.57
N ALA A 423 25.22 20.81 0.16
CA ALA A 423 25.99 19.77 0.85
C ALA A 423 27.29 20.31 1.50
N GLY A 424 27.45 21.63 1.62
CA GLY A 424 28.60 22.23 2.32
C GLY A 424 29.98 21.99 1.69
N GLY A 425 30.03 21.42 0.48
CA GLY A 425 31.25 21.17 -0.30
C GLY A 425 32.02 19.88 0.04
N ILE A 426 31.46 19.01 0.89
CA ILE A 426 32.02 17.68 1.21
C ILE A 426 31.57 16.63 0.19
N ALA A 427 30.34 16.78 -0.33
CA ALA A 427 29.77 15.97 -1.39
C ALA A 427 29.22 16.88 -2.51
N ASP A 428 29.16 16.32 -3.72
CA ASP A 428 28.39 16.88 -4.83
C ASP A 428 27.11 16.05 -4.96
N ILE A 429 25.96 16.71 -5.17
CA ILE A 429 24.68 16.02 -5.33
C ILE A 429 24.12 16.34 -6.70
N ASP A 430 23.87 15.30 -7.51
CA ASP A 430 23.24 15.40 -8.82
C ASP A 430 22.07 14.42 -8.88
N THR A 431 20.87 14.96 -9.11
CA THR A 431 19.63 14.16 -9.21
C THR A 431 19.40 13.17 -8.05
N GLY A 432 19.72 13.57 -6.82
CA GLY A 432 19.60 12.73 -5.63
C GLY A 432 20.76 11.75 -5.41
N VAL A 433 21.71 11.63 -6.34
CA VAL A 433 22.94 10.84 -6.13
C VAL A 433 23.96 11.72 -5.41
N VAL A 434 24.47 11.23 -4.27
CA VAL A 434 25.43 11.92 -3.42
C VAL A 434 26.82 11.35 -3.66
N ASP A 435 27.67 12.09 -4.37
CA ASP A 435 29.07 11.77 -4.63
C ASP A 435 29.98 12.34 -3.53
N THR A 436 30.59 11.49 -2.70
CA THR A 436 31.45 11.93 -1.60
C THR A 436 32.87 12.27 -2.09
N SER A 437 33.40 13.42 -1.66
CA SER A 437 34.68 13.93 -2.20
C SER A 437 35.75 14.23 -1.14
N GLU A 438 35.37 14.77 0.02
CA GLU A 438 36.27 15.09 1.12
C GLU A 438 35.79 14.41 2.41
N GLN A 439 36.71 14.07 3.33
CA GLN A 439 36.32 13.50 4.62
C GLN A 439 35.82 14.59 5.57
N GLY A 440 34.83 14.24 6.40
CA GLY A 440 34.25 15.08 7.42
C GLY A 440 32.73 14.96 7.48
N THR A 441 32.13 15.69 8.41
CA THR A 441 30.68 15.73 8.59
C THR A 441 30.12 16.99 7.96
N THR A 442 29.02 16.86 7.21
CA THR A 442 28.25 17.96 6.64
C THR A 442 26.76 17.75 6.86
N GLU A 443 26.00 18.84 6.79
CA GLU A 443 24.55 18.79 6.76
C GLU A 443 24.13 18.97 5.29
N ILE A 444 23.38 18.02 4.75
CA ILE A 444 22.76 18.12 3.43
C ILE A 444 21.40 18.74 3.63
N THR A 445 21.18 19.92 3.05
CA THR A 445 19.87 20.59 3.02
C THR A 445 19.27 20.44 1.62
N ALA A 446 18.04 19.93 1.53
CA ALA A 446 17.24 19.98 0.31
C ALA A 446 16.17 21.06 0.42
N THR A 447 15.99 21.85 -0.64
CA THR A 447 14.94 22.89 -0.72
C THR A 447 14.06 22.67 -1.94
N VAL A 448 12.74 22.65 -1.72
CA VAL A 448 11.70 22.55 -2.76
C VAL A 448 10.54 23.47 -2.38
N ALA A 449 9.99 24.22 -3.34
CA ALA A 449 8.86 25.14 -3.11
C ALA A 449 9.07 26.19 -1.98
N GLY A 450 10.33 26.48 -1.62
CA GLY A 450 10.66 27.40 -0.52
C GLY A 450 10.68 26.76 0.87
N GLU A 451 10.28 25.49 0.97
CA GLU A 451 10.41 24.64 2.17
C GLU A 451 11.71 23.84 2.10
N SER A 452 12.27 23.50 3.26
CA SER A 452 13.57 22.81 3.32
C SER A 452 13.68 21.92 4.55
N ASP A 453 14.38 20.79 4.37
CA ASP A 453 14.79 19.91 5.45
C ASP A 453 16.24 19.47 5.27
N SER A 454 16.82 18.94 6.33
CA SER A 454 18.24 18.65 6.41
C SER A 454 18.56 17.35 7.14
N THR A 455 19.58 16.66 6.65
CA THR A 455 20.10 15.42 7.25
C THR A 455 21.63 15.46 7.32
N GLU A 456 22.21 14.73 8.28
CA GLU A 456 23.66 14.69 8.47
C GLU A 456 24.29 13.57 7.62
N LEU A 457 25.39 13.90 6.94
CA LEU A 457 26.26 12.96 6.23
C LEU A 457 27.64 12.98 6.87
N GLU A 458 28.14 11.81 7.26
CA GLU A 458 29.53 11.61 7.66
C GLU A 458 30.32 10.91 6.54
N VAL A 459 31.32 11.61 6.01
CA VAL A 459 32.27 11.01 5.06
C VAL A 459 33.54 10.61 5.80
N VAL A 460 33.81 9.31 5.83
CA VAL A 460 34.98 8.73 6.51
C VAL A 460 36.06 8.32 5.52
N GLU A 461 37.11 7.66 6.00
CA GLU A 461 38.19 7.17 5.13
C GLU A 461 37.65 6.27 3.99
N PRO A 462 38.33 6.20 2.83
CA PRO A 462 37.86 5.36 1.72
C PRO A 462 37.80 3.89 2.15
N PRO A 463 36.99 3.06 1.48
CA PRO A 463 37.02 1.62 1.71
C PRO A 463 38.40 1.05 1.40
N ASN A 464 38.79 0.04 2.16
CA ASN A 464 40.01 -0.74 1.98
C ASN A 464 39.65 -2.22 2.03
N ILE A 465 38.95 -2.67 0.98
CA ILE A 465 38.53 -4.05 0.81
C ILE A 465 39.73 -4.85 0.33
N GLU A 466 40.28 -5.70 1.20
CA GLU A 466 41.44 -6.53 0.93
C GLU A 466 41.06 -8.02 0.96
N LEU A 467 41.68 -8.81 0.10
CA LEU A 467 41.53 -10.25 0.09
C LEU A 467 42.26 -10.86 1.30
N GLU A 468 41.52 -11.49 2.21
CA GLU A 468 42.06 -12.20 3.37
C GLU A 468 42.50 -13.63 2.99
N ASP A 469 41.60 -14.38 2.33
CA ASP A 469 41.84 -15.74 1.89
C ASP A 469 41.11 -16.02 0.57
N ALA A 470 41.64 -16.94 -0.22
CA ALA A 470 40.96 -17.42 -1.41
C ALA A 470 41.35 -18.86 -1.70
N ASN A 471 40.38 -19.63 -2.18
CA ASN A 471 40.56 -21.02 -2.52
C ASN A 471 39.76 -21.40 -3.76
N VAL A 472 40.22 -22.47 -4.41
CA VAL A 472 39.46 -23.18 -5.44
C VAL A 472 39.34 -24.64 -5.02
N ASP A 473 38.14 -25.21 -5.15
CA ASP A 473 37.83 -26.51 -4.52
C ASP A 473 38.35 -27.72 -5.30
N ALA A 474 39.02 -27.52 -6.43
CA ALA A 474 39.59 -28.59 -7.24
C ALA A 474 40.84 -28.16 -8.00
N SER A 475 41.57 -29.14 -8.54
CA SER A 475 42.73 -28.92 -9.42
C SER A 475 42.41 -29.28 -10.88
N ALA A 476 41.24 -29.85 -11.13
CA ALA A 476 40.77 -30.21 -12.46
C ALA A 476 39.24 -30.07 -12.55
N VAL A 477 38.75 -29.86 -13.76
CA VAL A 477 37.31 -29.78 -14.06
C VAL A 477 37.02 -30.53 -15.36
N VAL A 478 35.90 -31.24 -15.42
CA VAL A 478 35.46 -31.90 -16.65
C VAL A 478 35.16 -30.84 -17.73
N GLU A 479 35.44 -31.15 -19.00
CA GLU A 479 35.10 -30.30 -20.16
C GLU A 479 33.67 -29.75 -20.05
N ASP A 480 33.51 -28.43 -20.23
CA ASP A 480 32.26 -27.67 -20.07
C ASP A 480 31.67 -27.61 -18.63
N GLY A 481 32.40 -28.11 -17.61
CA GLY A 481 31.99 -28.04 -16.20
C GLY A 481 32.27 -26.68 -15.54
N PRO A 482 31.39 -26.19 -14.65
CA PRO A 482 31.62 -24.96 -13.90
C PRO A 482 32.65 -25.19 -12.78
N LEU A 483 33.37 -24.12 -12.45
CA LEU A 483 34.31 -24.00 -11.36
C LEU A 483 33.83 -22.89 -10.43
N THR A 484 33.90 -23.14 -9.13
CA THR A 484 33.69 -22.10 -8.11
C THR A 484 35.03 -21.79 -7.44
N ALA A 485 35.35 -20.50 -7.35
CA ALA A 485 36.44 -20.01 -6.52
C ALA A 485 35.83 -19.13 -5.42
N THR A 486 36.13 -19.43 -4.16
CA THR A 486 35.63 -18.67 -3.01
C THR A 486 36.73 -17.80 -2.46
N ALA A 487 36.39 -16.56 -2.12
CA ALA A 487 37.31 -15.56 -1.61
C ALA A 487 36.69 -14.80 -0.44
N THR A 488 37.42 -14.73 0.68
CA THR A 488 37.07 -13.95 1.86
C THR A 488 37.72 -12.58 1.75
N TYR A 489 36.91 -11.53 1.85
CA TYR A 489 37.36 -10.14 1.86
C TYR A 489 37.10 -9.50 3.22
N GLU A 490 38.04 -8.68 3.68
CA GLU A 490 37.94 -7.84 4.87
C GLU A 490 38.00 -6.36 4.49
N ASN A 491 37.25 -5.49 5.16
CA ASN A 491 37.32 -4.05 4.96
C ASN A 491 37.99 -3.35 6.15
N ASP A 492 39.27 -3.02 5.98
CA ASP A 492 40.09 -2.28 6.96
C ASP A 492 39.93 -0.75 6.88
N GLY A 493 39.02 -0.26 6.03
CA GLY A 493 38.76 1.15 5.75
C GLY A 493 37.38 1.62 6.20
N GLY A 494 36.86 2.66 5.55
CA GLY A 494 35.47 3.09 5.74
C GLY A 494 34.48 2.22 4.97
N PRO A 495 33.16 2.36 5.21
CA PRO A 495 32.15 1.61 4.49
C PRO A 495 32.18 1.98 3.00
N GLY A 496 31.92 1.01 2.15
CA GLY A 496 31.88 1.24 0.72
C GLY A 496 31.99 -0.03 -0.10
N SER A 497 32.17 0.17 -1.40
CA SER A 497 32.27 -0.91 -2.36
C SER A 497 33.55 -0.86 -3.19
N ASP A 498 33.98 -2.03 -3.64
CA ASP A 498 35.04 -2.19 -4.64
C ASP A 498 34.70 -3.33 -5.61
N THR A 499 35.35 -3.32 -6.78
CA THR A 499 35.22 -4.40 -7.77
C THR A 499 36.36 -5.38 -7.61
N VAL A 500 36.01 -6.65 -7.47
CA VAL A 500 36.94 -7.79 -7.33
C VAL A 500 36.85 -8.68 -8.57
N GLU A 501 37.96 -9.32 -8.94
CA GLU A 501 38.08 -10.03 -10.22
C GLU A 501 38.62 -11.46 -10.05
N LEU A 502 38.00 -12.41 -10.77
CA LEU A 502 38.57 -13.73 -11.05
C LEU A 502 39.28 -13.70 -12.41
N THR A 503 40.49 -14.24 -12.45
CA THR A 503 41.29 -14.35 -13.68
C THR A 503 41.71 -15.77 -13.98
N ALA A 504 41.78 -16.10 -15.26
CA ALA A 504 42.37 -17.33 -15.79
C ALA A 504 43.45 -16.97 -16.83
N ASP A 505 44.68 -17.46 -16.65
CA ASP A 505 45.86 -17.09 -17.45
C ASP A 505 46.12 -15.56 -17.52
N GLY A 506 45.64 -14.84 -16.52
CA GLY A 506 45.72 -13.37 -16.43
C GLY A 506 44.70 -12.61 -17.27
N GLU A 507 43.70 -13.28 -17.84
CA GLU A 507 42.50 -12.66 -18.43
C GLU A 507 41.34 -12.70 -17.42
N VAL A 508 40.58 -11.61 -17.29
CA VAL A 508 39.42 -11.52 -16.39
C VAL A 508 38.29 -12.40 -16.95
N VAL A 509 37.84 -13.35 -16.14
CA VAL A 509 36.78 -14.32 -16.49
C VAL A 509 35.49 -14.09 -15.70
N ASP A 510 35.57 -13.48 -14.52
CA ASP A 510 34.41 -13.02 -13.74
C ASP A 510 34.77 -11.75 -12.93
N THR A 511 33.75 -10.93 -12.65
CA THR A 511 33.89 -9.68 -11.88
C THR A 511 32.70 -9.52 -10.95
N GLN A 512 32.95 -9.19 -9.69
CA GLN A 512 31.89 -8.91 -8.71
C GLN A 512 32.11 -7.57 -8.01
N SER A 513 31.02 -6.96 -7.56
CA SER A 513 31.07 -5.77 -6.72
C SER A 513 30.83 -6.20 -5.27
N VAL A 514 31.78 -5.91 -4.39
CA VAL A 514 31.70 -6.25 -2.97
C VAL A 514 31.45 -4.96 -2.20
N SER A 515 30.40 -4.93 -1.37
CA SER A 515 30.08 -3.80 -0.50
C SER A 515 30.17 -4.26 0.95
N LEU A 516 30.95 -3.55 1.75
CA LEU A 516 31.23 -3.90 3.14
C LEU A 516 31.18 -2.65 4.02
N GLU A 517 30.65 -2.82 5.23
CA GLU A 517 30.81 -1.84 6.29
C GLU A 517 32.27 -1.80 6.79
N ALA A 518 32.60 -0.81 7.61
CA ALA A 518 33.91 -0.74 8.24
C ALA A 518 34.12 -1.91 9.22
N ASP A 519 35.31 -2.50 9.20
CA ASP A 519 35.71 -3.65 10.04
C ASP A 519 34.91 -4.95 9.81
N ASP A 520 34.16 -5.06 8.69
CA ASP A 520 33.38 -6.24 8.32
C ASP A 520 34.11 -7.15 7.32
N THR A 521 33.65 -8.41 7.25
CA THR A 521 34.19 -9.46 6.38
C THR A 521 33.06 -10.18 5.63
N THR A 522 33.29 -10.56 4.36
CA THR A 522 32.35 -11.40 3.59
C THR A 522 33.06 -12.38 2.69
N ASP A 523 32.42 -13.51 2.44
CA ASP A 523 32.82 -14.46 1.40
C ASP A 523 32.14 -14.10 0.06
N VAL A 524 32.85 -14.33 -1.03
CA VAL A 524 32.41 -14.09 -2.41
C VAL A 524 32.74 -15.31 -3.25
N ASP A 525 31.73 -15.86 -3.92
CA ASP A 525 31.88 -17.01 -4.81
C ASP A 525 31.89 -16.54 -6.26
N PHE A 526 32.98 -16.81 -6.97
CA PHE A 526 33.11 -16.58 -8.41
C PHE A 526 32.80 -17.86 -9.17
N GLU A 527 31.92 -17.77 -10.18
CA GLU A 527 31.54 -18.90 -11.02
C GLU A 527 32.14 -18.75 -12.42
N TRP A 528 32.88 -19.76 -12.88
CA TRP A 528 33.51 -19.74 -14.19
C TRP A 528 33.52 -21.12 -14.85
N THR A 529 33.17 -21.20 -16.13
CA THR A 529 33.31 -22.42 -16.94
C THR A 529 34.48 -22.26 -17.92
N PRO A 530 35.56 -23.04 -17.80
CA PRO A 530 36.67 -22.97 -18.75
C PRO A 530 36.24 -23.40 -20.16
N ASP A 531 36.62 -22.63 -21.19
CA ASP A 531 36.27 -22.89 -22.59
C ASP A 531 37.36 -23.67 -23.37
N GLY A 532 38.30 -24.26 -22.63
CA GLY A 532 39.45 -25.00 -23.15
C GLY A 532 39.11 -26.40 -23.65
N ALA A 533 40.01 -26.96 -24.45
CA ALA A 533 39.94 -28.37 -24.80
C ALA A 533 40.55 -29.24 -23.70
N VAL A 534 40.15 -30.51 -23.66
CA VAL A 534 40.78 -31.52 -22.79
C VAL A 534 42.31 -31.45 -22.85
N GLY A 535 42.92 -31.29 -21.68
CA GLY A 535 44.35 -31.18 -21.44
C GLY A 535 44.91 -29.76 -21.45
N ASP A 536 44.06 -28.75 -21.65
CA ASP A 536 44.43 -27.35 -21.41
C ASP A 536 44.51 -27.10 -19.88
N GLU A 537 45.46 -26.26 -19.47
CA GLU A 537 45.71 -25.85 -18.08
C GLU A 537 45.52 -24.33 -17.99
N TYR A 538 44.85 -23.87 -16.95
CA TYR A 538 44.59 -22.45 -16.67
C TYR A 538 45.16 -22.06 -15.32
N ASP A 539 46.01 -21.05 -15.26
CA ASP A 539 46.48 -20.48 -13.99
C ASP A 539 45.38 -19.54 -13.44
N VAL A 540 44.75 -19.92 -12.33
CA VAL A 540 43.61 -19.20 -11.73
C VAL A 540 44.09 -18.29 -10.61
N ALA A 541 43.59 -17.05 -10.59
CA ALA A 541 43.89 -16.10 -9.53
C ALA A 541 42.69 -15.19 -9.23
N VAL A 542 42.48 -14.90 -7.95
CA VAL A 542 41.53 -13.88 -7.47
C VAL A 542 42.32 -12.64 -7.04
N ASP A 543 42.01 -11.48 -7.62
CA ASP A 543 42.73 -10.21 -7.41
C ASP A 543 44.27 -10.33 -7.54
N GLY A 544 44.71 -11.23 -8.43
CA GLY A 544 46.12 -11.52 -8.69
C GLY A 544 46.79 -12.45 -7.67
N THR A 545 46.06 -12.94 -6.66
CA THR A 545 46.50 -14.01 -5.77
C THR A 545 46.33 -15.36 -6.45
N ASP A 546 47.47 -16.03 -6.71
CA ASP A 546 47.55 -17.33 -7.39
C ASP A 546 46.91 -18.45 -6.55
N LEU A 547 45.84 -19.05 -7.08
CA LEU A 547 45.13 -20.18 -6.48
C LEU A 547 45.61 -21.54 -7.03
N GLY A 548 46.51 -21.51 -8.02
CA GLY A 548 47.03 -22.70 -8.69
C GLY A 548 46.43 -22.88 -10.08
N SER A 549 46.76 -24.01 -10.70
CA SER A 549 46.37 -24.32 -12.07
C SER A 549 45.21 -25.31 -12.09
N ILE A 550 44.22 -25.07 -12.96
CA ILE A 550 43.08 -25.95 -13.21
C ILE A 550 43.28 -26.65 -14.56
N THR A 551 43.18 -27.99 -14.56
CA THR A 551 43.28 -28.79 -15.80
C THR A 551 41.89 -29.18 -16.31
N VAL A 552 41.63 -28.99 -17.60
CA VAL A 552 40.42 -29.51 -18.24
C VAL A 552 40.60 -31.00 -18.53
N VAL A 553 39.77 -31.86 -17.92
CA VAL A 553 39.83 -33.32 -18.09
C VAL A 553 38.72 -33.85 -18.99
N GLU A 554 38.89 -35.07 -19.52
CA GLU A 554 37.91 -35.66 -20.42
C GLU A 554 36.63 -36.07 -19.70
N PRO A 555 35.45 -35.95 -20.34
CA PRO A 555 34.22 -36.57 -19.87
C PRO A 555 34.42 -38.07 -19.57
N GLY A 556 33.90 -38.52 -18.44
CA GLY A 556 34.06 -39.87 -17.88
C GLY A 556 35.26 -40.02 -16.96
N THR A 557 35.92 -38.93 -16.56
CA THR A 557 36.97 -38.93 -15.52
C THR A 557 36.36 -39.17 -14.14
N VAL A 558 35.22 -38.52 -13.87
CA VAL A 558 34.34 -38.86 -12.76
C VAL A 558 33.29 -39.84 -13.27
N SER A 559 32.93 -40.81 -12.45
CA SER A 559 31.91 -41.81 -12.80
C SER A 559 31.03 -42.14 -11.61
N LEU A 560 29.81 -42.54 -11.92
CA LEU A 560 28.77 -42.76 -10.91
C LEU A 560 28.90 -44.18 -10.33
N GLU A 561 29.27 -44.32 -9.04
CA GLU A 561 29.38 -45.62 -8.38
C GLU A 561 28.01 -46.10 -7.88
N SER A 562 27.31 -45.23 -7.17
CA SER A 562 26.15 -45.59 -6.35
C SER A 562 25.30 -44.34 -6.04
N VAL A 563 23.99 -44.52 -5.93
CA VAL A 563 23.07 -43.48 -5.47
C VAL A 563 22.16 -44.09 -4.42
N SER A 564 21.98 -43.40 -3.30
CA SER A 564 21.11 -43.81 -2.21
C SER A 564 20.05 -42.75 -1.95
N PHE A 565 18.81 -43.07 -2.32
CA PHE A 565 17.64 -42.27 -1.99
C PHE A 565 16.98 -42.77 -0.70
N PRO A 566 16.32 -41.88 0.06
CA PRO A 566 15.50 -42.29 1.19
C PRO A 566 14.32 -43.16 0.71
N GLU A 567 13.95 -44.18 1.50
CA GLU A 567 12.82 -45.06 1.15
C GLU A 567 11.48 -44.31 1.16
N GLN A 568 11.36 -43.27 1.99
CA GLN A 568 10.18 -42.42 2.13
C GLN A 568 10.60 -40.95 2.12
N VAL A 569 9.78 -40.09 1.51
CA VAL A 569 9.96 -38.62 1.47
C VAL A 569 8.64 -37.94 1.83
N GLY A 570 8.72 -36.78 2.48
CA GLY A 570 7.55 -35.96 2.79
C GLY A 570 7.06 -35.20 1.56
N SER A 571 5.75 -35.11 1.38
CA SER A 571 5.17 -34.21 0.36
C SER A 571 5.50 -32.75 0.69
N SER A 572 6.05 -32.03 -0.27
CA SER A 572 6.53 -30.64 -0.18
C SER A 572 7.57 -30.40 0.93
N ALA A 573 8.29 -31.44 1.33
CA ALA A 573 9.37 -31.36 2.32
C ALA A 573 10.72 -31.63 1.66
N PRO A 574 11.78 -30.90 2.04
CA PRO A 574 13.12 -31.19 1.55
C PRO A 574 13.59 -32.56 2.07
N TYR A 575 14.31 -33.29 1.24
CA TYR A 575 14.97 -34.53 1.61
C TYR A 575 16.38 -34.60 1.00
N GLU A 576 17.28 -35.28 1.70
CA GLU A 576 18.65 -35.50 1.24
C GLU A 576 18.80 -36.88 0.58
N PHE A 577 19.71 -36.98 -0.38
CA PHE A 577 20.15 -38.24 -0.99
C PHE A 577 21.66 -38.19 -1.21
N THR A 578 22.29 -39.37 -1.24
CA THR A 578 23.74 -39.46 -1.41
C THR A 578 24.12 -40.00 -2.77
N VAL A 579 25.18 -39.43 -3.35
CA VAL A 579 25.76 -39.83 -4.63
C VAL A 579 27.22 -40.20 -4.41
N ASP A 580 27.55 -41.48 -4.56
CA ASP A 580 28.92 -41.97 -4.50
C ASP A 580 29.56 -41.89 -5.89
N LEU A 581 30.70 -41.23 -5.97
CA LEU A 581 31.42 -40.91 -7.20
C LEU A 581 32.83 -41.48 -7.15
N GLU A 582 33.23 -42.18 -8.20
CA GLU A 582 34.62 -42.60 -8.42
C GLU A 582 35.34 -41.56 -9.28
N ASN A 583 36.57 -41.22 -8.91
CA ASN A 583 37.45 -40.37 -9.70
C ASN A 583 38.62 -41.19 -10.25
N ALA A 584 38.82 -41.16 -11.58
CA ALA A 584 39.91 -41.85 -12.24
C ALA A 584 41.23 -41.04 -12.30
N ALA A 585 41.20 -39.76 -11.94
CA ALA A 585 42.36 -38.88 -11.88
C ALA A 585 43.11 -39.00 -10.53
N ASP A 586 44.37 -38.59 -10.53
CA ASP A 586 45.22 -38.55 -9.32
C ASP A 586 45.05 -37.23 -8.53
N GLU A 587 44.05 -36.39 -8.90
CA GLU A 587 43.76 -35.06 -8.35
C GLU A 587 42.24 -34.86 -8.19
N THR A 588 41.81 -33.91 -7.35
CA THR A 588 40.38 -33.60 -7.14
C THR A 588 39.80 -32.97 -8.40
N VAL A 589 38.68 -33.52 -8.89
CA VAL A 589 38.01 -33.12 -10.15
C VAL A 589 36.61 -32.62 -9.82
N ILE A 590 36.22 -31.46 -10.35
CA ILE A 590 34.82 -31.05 -10.37
C ILE A 590 34.12 -31.63 -11.61
N ASP A 591 32.96 -32.24 -11.36
CA ASP A 591 32.03 -32.66 -12.41
C ASP A 591 30.60 -32.28 -12.02
N THR A 592 29.71 -32.18 -13.02
CA THR A 592 28.31 -31.81 -12.82
C THR A 592 27.46 -33.05 -12.61
N VAL A 593 26.80 -33.10 -11.46
CA VAL A 593 25.78 -34.11 -11.15
C VAL A 593 24.42 -33.56 -11.57
N ALA A 594 23.83 -34.16 -12.61
CA ALA A 594 22.48 -33.85 -13.03
C ALA A 594 21.49 -34.81 -12.36
N TYR A 595 20.39 -34.33 -11.80
CA TYR A 595 19.36 -35.18 -11.23
C TYR A 595 17.95 -34.74 -11.63
N GLU A 596 17.11 -35.72 -11.94
CA GLU A 596 15.70 -35.55 -12.26
C GLU A 596 14.88 -36.31 -11.22
N LEU A 597 14.13 -35.57 -10.40
CA LEU A 597 13.28 -36.12 -9.37
C LEU A 597 11.82 -35.85 -9.76
N ASP A 598 11.00 -36.90 -9.71
CA ASP A 598 9.59 -36.91 -10.13
C ASP A 598 9.32 -36.64 -11.64
N GLY A 599 10.36 -36.53 -12.48
CA GLY A 599 10.21 -36.42 -13.93
C GLY A 599 9.72 -35.05 -14.44
N ASP A 600 9.71 -34.04 -13.57
CA ASP A 600 9.23 -32.69 -13.88
C ASP A 600 10.37 -31.68 -14.14
N ARG A 601 11.58 -31.90 -13.58
CA ARG A 601 12.75 -31.00 -13.72
C ARG A 601 14.08 -31.74 -13.66
N THR A 602 15.05 -31.30 -14.47
CA THR A 602 16.46 -31.68 -14.32
C THR A 602 17.19 -30.54 -13.60
N THR A 603 17.72 -30.82 -12.43
CA THR A 603 18.63 -29.95 -11.67
C THR A 603 20.07 -30.39 -11.93
N THR A 604 21.03 -29.47 -11.85
CA THR A 604 22.45 -29.76 -12.02
C THR A 604 23.25 -29.09 -10.92
N GLU A 605 24.13 -29.82 -10.25
CA GLU A 605 25.01 -29.30 -9.19
C GLU A 605 26.46 -29.72 -9.45
N PRO A 606 27.44 -28.79 -9.36
CA PRO A 606 28.85 -29.16 -9.42
C PRO A 606 29.28 -29.86 -8.12
N VAL A 607 30.09 -30.90 -8.26
CA VAL A 607 30.60 -31.70 -7.14
C VAL A 607 32.10 -31.91 -7.28
N ALA A 608 32.86 -31.57 -6.25
CA ALA A 608 34.29 -31.88 -6.16
C ALA A 608 34.50 -33.35 -5.72
N VAL A 609 35.20 -34.12 -6.55
CA VAL A 609 35.45 -35.55 -6.33
C VAL A 609 36.94 -35.80 -6.08
N ASP A 610 37.28 -36.27 -4.89
CA ASP A 610 38.67 -36.56 -4.50
C ASP A 610 39.23 -37.78 -5.26
N PRO A 611 40.57 -37.96 -5.35
CA PRO A 611 41.18 -39.10 -6.05
C PRO A 611 40.78 -40.48 -5.53
N ASP A 612 40.38 -40.58 -4.27
CA ASP A 612 39.90 -41.81 -3.64
C ASP A 612 38.37 -41.99 -3.77
N GLY A 613 37.69 -41.09 -4.51
CA GLY A 613 36.24 -40.97 -4.61
C GLY A 613 35.64 -40.04 -3.55
N SER A 614 34.43 -39.55 -3.80
CA SER A 614 33.66 -38.71 -2.88
C SER A 614 32.22 -39.20 -2.76
N THR A 615 31.59 -38.94 -1.62
CA THR A 615 30.15 -39.06 -1.44
C THR A 615 29.58 -37.65 -1.32
N ALA A 616 28.80 -37.24 -2.32
CA ALA A 616 28.05 -35.98 -2.26
C ALA A 616 26.71 -36.19 -1.55
N VAL A 617 26.33 -35.25 -0.70
CA VAL A 617 24.98 -35.18 -0.10
C VAL A 617 24.27 -34.04 -0.81
N LEU A 618 23.21 -34.38 -1.56
CA LEU A 618 22.43 -33.41 -2.32
C LEU A 618 21.00 -33.38 -1.76
N SER A 619 20.28 -32.29 -1.99
CA SER A 619 18.92 -32.11 -1.47
C SER A 619 17.94 -31.68 -2.55
N ASP A 620 16.67 -32.06 -2.37
CA ASP A 620 15.57 -31.57 -3.21
C ASP A 620 14.24 -31.72 -2.47
N GLU A 621 13.17 -31.20 -3.06
CA GLU A 621 11.79 -31.30 -2.58
C GLU A 621 10.87 -31.93 -3.64
N THR A 622 9.77 -32.54 -3.20
CA THR A 622 8.78 -33.17 -4.09
C THR A 622 7.40 -32.56 -3.90
N ASP A 623 6.68 -32.23 -4.97
CA ASP A 623 5.30 -31.71 -4.88
C ASP A 623 4.24 -32.77 -5.26
N VAL A 624 4.53 -34.03 -4.91
CA VAL A 624 3.70 -35.17 -5.29
C VAL A 624 2.70 -35.50 -4.21
N ASP A 625 1.48 -35.88 -4.63
CA ASP A 625 0.42 -36.34 -3.74
C ASP A 625 0.88 -37.51 -2.85
N ILE A 626 0.50 -37.43 -1.57
CA ILE A 626 0.76 -38.46 -0.55
C ILE A 626 0.25 -39.84 -1.01
N GLY A 627 1.06 -40.87 -0.77
CA GLY A 627 0.76 -42.28 -1.09
C GLY A 627 1.15 -42.70 -2.51
N LEU A 628 1.76 -41.82 -3.29
CA LEU A 628 2.36 -42.14 -4.59
C LEU A 628 3.83 -42.58 -4.44
N THR A 629 4.43 -43.00 -5.55
CA THR A 629 5.84 -43.36 -5.63
C THR A 629 6.46 -42.50 -6.71
N ILE A 630 7.54 -41.83 -6.35
CA ILE A 630 8.30 -40.97 -7.26
C ILE A 630 9.50 -41.74 -7.79
N ALA A 631 9.86 -41.47 -9.04
CA ALA A 631 11.05 -41.99 -9.67
C ALA A 631 12.12 -40.91 -9.68
N HIS A 632 13.35 -41.33 -9.41
CA HIS A 632 14.53 -40.48 -9.37
C HIS A 632 15.54 -40.99 -10.37
N ALA A 633 16.25 -40.09 -11.02
CA ALA A 633 17.38 -40.40 -11.87
C ALA A 633 18.52 -39.43 -11.57
N VAL A 634 19.71 -39.94 -11.24
CA VAL A 634 20.96 -39.16 -11.19
C VAL A 634 21.80 -39.55 -12.38
N THR A 635 22.31 -38.56 -13.08
CA THR A 635 23.16 -38.69 -14.25
C THR A 635 24.45 -37.92 -14.03
N VAL A 636 25.57 -38.59 -14.28
CA VAL A 636 26.89 -37.98 -14.40
C VAL A 636 27.42 -38.41 -15.77
N ASP A 637 27.79 -37.42 -16.60
CA ASP A 637 28.12 -37.60 -18.01
C ASP A 637 27.08 -38.41 -18.82
N SER A 638 27.32 -39.71 -19.00
CA SER A 638 26.50 -40.63 -19.78
C SER A 638 25.99 -41.82 -18.97
N GLU A 639 26.29 -41.85 -17.67
CA GLU A 639 25.85 -42.88 -16.75
C GLU A 639 24.68 -42.37 -15.91
N THR A 640 23.59 -43.14 -15.90
CA THR A 640 22.39 -42.81 -15.12
C THR A 640 22.07 -43.95 -14.17
N LEU A 641 21.90 -43.64 -12.88
CA LEU A 641 21.32 -44.56 -11.89
C LEU A 641 19.94 -44.05 -11.49
N GLU A 642 19.00 -44.99 -11.36
CA GLU A 642 17.61 -44.70 -11.03
C GLU A 642 17.26 -45.25 -9.63
N GLY A 643 16.37 -44.54 -8.94
CA GLY A 643 15.81 -44.93 -7.65
C GLY A 643 14.34 -44.57 -7.54
N THR A 644 13.72 -44.94 -6.42
CA THR A 644 12.33 -44.57 -6.14
C THR A 644 12.12 -44.34 -4.64
N SER A 645 11.30 -43.35 -4.29
CA SER A 645 10.86 -43.10 -2.91
C SER A 645 9.34 -43.14 -2.82
N HIS A 646 8.81 -43.50 -1.65
CA HIS A 646 7.38 -43.43 -1.35
C HIS A 646 7.03 -42.09 -0.70
N VAL A 647 6.02 -41.41 -1.22
CA VAL A 647 5.60 -40.11 -0.67
C VAL A 647 4.66 -40.34 0.52
N THR A 648 5.01 -39.76 1.66
CA THR A 648 4.23 -39.82 2.89
C THR A 648 3.88 -38.41 3.38
N ASP A 649 3.17 -38.33 4.50
CA ASP A 649 2.93 -37.07 5.18
C ASP A 649 4.28 -36.35 5.46
N PRO A 650 4.37 -35.02 5.28
CA PRO A 650 5.55 -34.23 5.67
C PRO A 650 5.84 -34.35 7.18
N PRO A 651 7.02 -33.91 7.65
CA PRO A 651 7.26 -33.80 9.09
C PRO A 651 6.30 -32.78 9.70
N GLU A 652 5.72 -33.10 10.86
CA GLU A 652 4.75 -32.27 11.59
C GLU A 652 5.14 -32.33 13.07
N PHE A 653 5.46 -31.21 13.69
CA PHE A 653 6.04 -31.14 15.03
C PHE A 653 5.03 -30.57 16.03
N ASP A 654 4.47 -31.46 16.84
CA ASP A 654 3.51 -31.11 17.89
C ASP A 654 4.22 -30.83 19.21
N ILE A 655 3.83 -29.76 19.90
CA ILE A 655 4.32 -29.45 21.24
C ILE A 655 3.45 -30.20 22.25
N THR A 656 4.01 -31.26 22.84
CA THR A 656 3.27 -32.15 23.74
C THR A 656 3.31 -31.72 25.20
N ALA A 657 4.33 -30.95 25.60
CA ALA A 657 4.44 -30.34 26.93
C ALA A 657 5.43 -29.17 26.94
N VAL A 658 5.14 -28.15 27.75
CA VAL A 658 6.09 -27.08 28.13
C VAL A 658 6.13 -27.04 29.66
N GLU A 659 7.31 -27.17 30.26
CA GLU A 659 7.52 -27.17 31.70
C GLU A 659 8.47 -26.03 32.11
N THR A 660 7.98 -25.17 32.99
CA THR A 660 8.73 -24.08 33.65
C THR A 660 8.77 -24.31 35.17
N PRO A 661 9.74 -23.73 35.90
CA PRO A 661 9.66 -23.65 37.36
C PRO A 661 8.48 -22.76 37.80
N ASP A 662 7.92 -23.02 38.98
CA ASP A 662 6.82 -22.21 39.51
C ASP A 662 7.27 -20.77 39.85
N THR A 663 8.54 -20.56 40.25
CA THR A 663 9.08 -19.25 40.67
C THR A 663 10.60 -19.19 40.54
N VAL A 664 11.14 -18.03 40.12
CA VAL A 664 12.59 -17.74 40.00
C VAL A 664 12.98 -16.39 40.63
N GLU A 665 14.25 -16.17 40.95
CA GLU A 665 14.79 -14.86 41.33
C GLU A 665 15.10 -14.00 40.08
N PRO A 666 15.06 -12.65 40.18
CA PRO A 666 15.52 -11.78 39.09
C PRO A 666 16.98 -12.07 38.72
N ASP A 667 17.27 -12.09 37.43
CA ASP A 667 18.57 -12.45 36.84
C ASP A 667 19.00 -13.91 37.11
N GLU A 668 18.12 -14.79 37.60
CA GLU A 668 18.38 -16.23 37.74
C GLU A 668 18.12 -16.95 36.41
N GLU A 669 19.13 -17.64 35.89
CA GLU A 669 18.95 -18.56 34.76
C GLU A 669 18.19 -19.80 35.20
N PHE A 670 17.17 -20.19 34.43
CA PHE A 670 16.43 -21.43 34.61
C PHE A 670 16.23 -22.16 33.28
N ASP A 671 16.00 -23.47 33.36
CA ASP A 671 15.74 -24.31 32.20
C ASP A 671 14.23 -24.38 31.91
N LEU A 672 13.81 -23.92 30.74
CA LEU A 672 12.50 -24.15 30.15
C LEU A 672 12.57 -25.44 29.32
N SER A 673 11.77 -26.44 29.69
CA SER A 673 11.77 -27.74 29.02
C SER A 673 10.58 -27.87 28.08
N VAL A 674 10.84 -28.09 26.79
CA VAL A 674 9.82 -28.31 25.75
C VAL A 674 9.89 -29.76 25.29
N MET A 675 8.77 -30.48 25.26
CA MET A 675 8.67 -31.81 24.67
C MET A 675 7.99 -31.72 23.31
N VAL A 676 8.73 -32.02 22.25
CA VAL A 676 8.26 -31.98 20.86
C VAL A 676 8.18 -33.40 20.31
N GLU A 677 7.11 -33.72 19.57
CA GLU A 677 6.91 -34.99 18.88
C GLU A 677 6.75 -34.74 17.36
N ASN A 678 7.52 -35.44 16.53
CA ASN A 678 7.27 -35.45 15.07
C ASN A 678 6.14 -36.45 14.76
N THR A 679 4.94 -35.95 14.53
CA THR A 679 3.75 -36.74 14.19
C THR A 679 3.61 -37.00 12.69
N GLY A 680 4.52 -36.45 11.89
CA GLY A 680 4.63 -36.61 10.45
C GLY A 680 5.09 -37.99 9.98
N GLY A 681 5.23 -38.14 8.65
CA GLY A 681 5.53 -39.41 7.99
C GLY A 681 7.01 -39.72 7.75
N VAL A 682 7.87 -38.72 7.87
CA VAL A 682 9.33 -38.80 7.65
C VAL A 682 10.10 -38.06 8.73
N GLU A 683 11.41 -38.30 8.80
CA GLU A 683 12.32 -37.45 9.57
C GLU A 683 12.24 -36.00 9.08
N GLY A 684 12.35 -35.06 10.01
CA GLY A 684 12.46 -33.65 9.69
C GLY A 684 13.35 -32.95 10.69
N THR A 685 13.83 -31.76 10.32
CA THR A 685 14.50 -30.83 11.24
C THR A 685 13.71 -29.54 11.31
N GLN A 686 13.55 -28.99 12.50
CA GLN A 686 12.85 -27.73 12.71
C GLN A 686 13.44 -26.94 13.88
N SER A 687 13.37 -25.60 13.77
CA SER A 687 13.68 -24.70 14.87
C SER A 687 12.50 -24.55 15.83
N VAL A 688 12.73 -24.78 17.11
CA VAL A 688 11.79 -24.44 18.19
C VAL A 688 12.12 -23.04 18.66
N VAL A 689 11.16 -22.13 18.53
CA VAL A 689 11.32 -20.72 18.89
C VAL A 689 10.62 -20.48 20.22
N VAL A 690 11.33 -19.86 21.16
CA VAL A 690 10.75 -19.42 22.43
C VAL A 690 10.87 -17.90 22.53
N SER A 691 9.74 -17.24 22.70
CA SER A 691 9.65 -15.80 22.89
C SER A 691 9.08 -15.45 24.27
N ASP A 692 9.62 -14.39 24.88
CA ASP A 692 9.06 -13.76 26.09
C ASP A 692 8.17 -12.54 25.72
N ASP A 693 7.48 -11.97 26.70
CA ASP A 693 6.62 -10.79 26.53
C ASP A 693 7.37 -9.48 26.25
N ASP A 694 8.69 -9.48 26.44
CA ASP A 694 9.61 -8.38 26.12
C ASP A 694 10.20 -8.49 24.70
N GLY A 695 9.87 -9.54 23.95
CA GLY A 695 10.33 -9.77 22.57
C GLY A 695 11.74 -10.37 22.46
N ARG A 696 12.29 -10.96 23.53
CA ARG A 696 13.51 -11.78 23.45
C ARG A 696 13.16 -13.11 22.83
N VAL A 697 14.08 -13.62 21.99
CA VAL A 697 13.88 -14.87 21.26
C VAL A 697 15.08 -15.79 21.50
N VAL A 698 14.80 -17.03 21.89
CA VAL A 698 15.77 -18.12 21.92
C VAL A 698 15.30 -19.21 20.96
N THR A 699 16.20 -19.68 20.11
CA THR A 699 15.91 -20.70 19.11
C THR A 699 16.88 -21.85 19.26
N ASP A 700 16.38 -23.08 19.15
CA ASP A 700 17.24 -24.27 19.00
C ASP A 700 16.59 -25.26 18.01
N ALA A 701 17.41 -25.98 17.27
CA ALA A 701 16.95 -26.87 16.20
C ALA A 701 16.86 -28.32 16.69
N LEU A 702 15.83 -29.02 16.24
CA LEU A 702 15.56 -30.41 16.60
C LEU A 702 15.33 -31.25 15.34
N THR A 703 16.04 -32.37 15.23
CA THR A 703 15.85 -33.38 14.19
C THR A 703 15.20 -34.61 14.79
N LEU A 704 13.99 -34.98 14.33
CA LEU A 704 13.24 -36.12 14.85
C LEU A 704 12.80 -37.05 13.72
N GLU A 705 13.02 -38.34 13.92
CA GLU A 705 12.44 -39.39 13.08
C GLU A 705 10.90 -39.42 13.21
N ALA A 706 10.22 -40.01 12.23
CA ALA A 706 8.76 -40.14 12.25
C ALA A 706 8.26 -40.87 13.51
N GLY A 707 7.45 -40.20 14.33
CA GLY A 707 6.91 -40.68 15.60
C GLY A 707 7.90 -40.64 16.77
N GLU A 708 9.05 -40.00 16.62
CA GLU A 708 9.98 -39.73 17.71
C GLU A 708 9.55 -38.49 18.52
N SER A 709 9.95 -38.45 19.79
CA SER A 709 9.77 -37.27 20.64
C SER A 709 11.04 -37.01 21.42
N GLU A 710 11.41 -35.74 21.55
CA GLU A 710 12.57 -35.31 22.32
C GLU A 710 12.24 -34.12 23.21
N SER A 711 12.97 -34.04 24.32
CA SER A 711 12.89 -32.95 25.28
C SER A 711 14.02 -31.97 25.01
N LEU A 712 13.68 -30.76 24.60
CA LEU A 712 14.58 -29.64 24.49
C LEU A 712 14.63 -28.87 25.81
N SER A 713 15.80 -28.42 26.23
CA SER A 713 15.99 -27.62 27.44
C SER A 713 16.67 -26.32 27.07
N LEU A 714 15.96 -25.21 27.19
CA LEU A 714 16.42 -23.88 26.82
C LEU A 714 16.69 -23.07 28.10
N SER A 715 17.88 -22.50 28.23
CA SER A 715 18.22 -21.66 29.39
C SER A 715 17.76 -20.22 29.15
N VAL A 716 16.92 -19.71 30.07
CA VAL A 716 16.29 -18.38 29.98
C VAL A 716 16.48 -17.63 31.31
N SER A 717 16.48 -16.30 31.29
CA SER A 717 16.56 -15.47 32.51
C SER A 717 15.69 -14.23 32.40
N GLU A 718 15.02 -13.85 33.50
CA GLU A 718 14.13 -12.70 33.56
C GLU A 718 14.68 -11.58 34.44
N THR A 719 14.51 -10.33 34.00
CA THR A 719 14.99 -9.15 34.74
C THR A 719 13.87 -8.38 35.46
N ALA A 720 12.63 -8.52 34.99
CA ALA A 720 11.47 -7.82 35.54
C ALA A 720 10.73 -8.69 36.56
N SER A 721 10.38 -8.13 37.73
CA SER A 721 9.54 -8.81 38.72
C SER A 721 8.08 -8.85 38.25
N GLY A 722 7.44 -10.02 38.24
CA GLY A 722 6.09 -10.19 37.69
C GLY A 722 5.76 -11.63 37.33
N GLU A 723 4.68 -11.82 36.58
CA GLU A 723 4.42 -13.09 35.86
C GLU A 723 4.86 -12.87 34.42
N SER A 724 5.84 -13.64 33.95
CA SER A 724 6.30 -13.63 32.55
C SER A 724 5.67 -14.81 31.82
N GLU A 725 5.18 -14.58 30.60
CA GLU A 725 4.62 -15.61 29.72
C GLU A 725 5.61 -15.91 28.60
N TYR A 726 5.83 -17.20 28.34
CA TYR A 726 6.61 -17.69 27.21
C TYR A 726 5.70 -18.32 26.20
N THR A 727 5.87 -17.92 24.95
CA THR A 727 5.28 -18.59 23.79
C THR A 727 6.35 -19.47 23.17
N VAL A 728 6.00 -20.73 22.93
CA VAL A 728 6.84 -21.73 22.26
C VAL A 728 6.17 -22.06 20.94
N GLU A 729 6.89 -21.89 19.84
CA GLU A 729 6.40 -22.08 18.49
C GLU A 729 7.25 -23.12 17.75
N THR A 730 6.55 -23.98 17.03
CA THR A 730 7.05 -24.77 15.90
C THR A 730 6.36 -24.27 14.62
N ASP A 731 6.80 -24.67 13.43
CA ASP A 731 6.10 -24.28 12.18
C ASP A 731 4.66 -24.84 12.11
N THR A 732 4.33 -25.81 12.97
CA THR A 732 3.06 -26.54 12.92
C THR A 732 2.21 -26.46 14.20
N ASP A 733 2.77 -26.00 15.32
CA ASP A 733 2.08 -25.94 16.62
C ASP A 733 2.60 -24.80 17.52
N GLU A 734 1.79 -24.38 18.48
CA GLU A 734 2.11 -23.30 19.42
C GLU A 734 1.60 -23.66 20.83
N ALA A 735 2.42 -23.41 21.84
CA ALA A 735 2.06 -23.58 23.25
C ALA A 735 2.61 -22.44 24.11
N SER A 736 2.01 -22.20 25.28
CA SER A 736 2.51 -21.22 26.23
C SER A 736 2.67 -21.76 27.64
N ALA A 737 3.58 -21.16 28.41
CA ALA A 737 3.81 -21.42 29.83
C ALA A 737 4.16 -20.12 30.56
N SER A 738 3.91 -20.03 31.87
CA SER A 738 4.28 -18.85 32.66
C SER A 738 5.25 -19.19 33.79
N VAL A 739 6.04 -18.19 34.20
CA VAL A 739 6.92 -18.24 35.38
C VAL A 739 6.67 -17.02 36.26
N ALA A 740 6.71 -17.18 37.57
CA ALA A 740 6.67 -16.04 38.51
C ALA A 740 8.08 -15.58 38.88
N VAL A 741 8.41 -14.32 38.65
CA VAL A 741 9.68 -13.71 39.06
C VAL A 741 9.48 -13.00 40.39
N SER A 742 10.22 -13.44 41.42
CA SER A 742 10.08 -12.90 42.78
C SER A 742 10.52 -11.43 42.89
N GLU A 743 9.89 -10.68 43.80
CA GLU A 743 10.37 -9.32 44.11
C GLU A 743 11.74 -9.43 44.79
N ALA A 744 12.75 -8.74 44.25
CA ALA A 744 14.11 -8.76 44.79
C ALA A 744 14.11 -8.54 46.31
N ASP A 745 14.62 -9.52 47.07
CA ASP A 745 14.77 -9.42 48.50
C ASP A 745 15.72 -8.24 48.80
N ALA A 746 15.14 -7.13 49.30
CA ALA A 746 15.92 -6.01 49.81
C ALA A 746 16.65 -6.49 51.09
N ASP A 747 17.81 -7.11 50.93
CA ASP A 747 18.63 -7.56 52.04
C ASP A 747 19.14 -6.33 52.81
N SER A 748 18.42 -6.06 53.90
CA SER A 748 18.70 -5.01 54.85
C SER A 748 19.80 -5.48 55.80
N ASP A 749 21.02 -5.03 55.57
CA ASP A 749 22.07 -5.09 56.59
C ASP A 749 22.62 -3.69 56.86
N ASP A 750 21.82 -2.86 57.55
CA ASP A 750 22.38 -2.03 58.61
C ASP A 750 21.33 -1.52 59.63
N SER A 751 21.67 -1.73 60.90
CA SER A 751 21.20 -1.05 62.12
C SER A 751 19.89 -1.48 62.83
N ASP A 752 20.10 -2.35 63.83
CA ASP A 752 19.64 -2.22 65.23
C ASP A 752 18.73 -1.01 65.58
N SER A 753 17.46 -1.28 65.91
CA SER A 753 16.93 -1.21 67.29
C SER A 753 15.47 -0.74 67.44
N VAL A 754 14.62 -1.73 67.76
CA VAL A 754 13.63 -1.76 68.85
C VAL A 754 12.37 -0.85 68.78
N SER A 755 11.29 -1.53 68.36
CA SER A 755 9.92 -1.58 68.93
C SER A 755 8.93 -0.41 68.73
N GLY A 756 7.85 -0.72 67.99
CA GLY A 756 6.60 -1.09 68.67
C GLY A 756 5.36 -0.25 68.34
N PHE A 757 4.29 -0.98 67.95
CA PHE A 757 2.89 -0.58 67.72
C PHE A 757 2.59 0.12 66.39
N GLY A 758 1.68 -0.35 65.54
CA GLY A 758 0.70 -1.43 65.66
C GLY A 758 -0.27 -1.33 64.48
N ALA A 759 -0.62 -2.49 63.93
CA ALA A 759 -1.54 -2.71 62.82
C ALA A 759 -2.95 -2.10 63.01
N VAL A 760 -3.69 -2.00 61.88
CA VAL A 760 -5.15 -2.22 61.66
C VAL A 760 -5.55 -1.46 60.37
N ILE A 761 -6.29 -1.94 59.37
CA ILE A 761 -6.82 -3.25 58.90
C ILE A 761 -7.74 -2.93 57.69
N ALA A 762 -7.65 -3.79 56.66
CA ALA A 762 -8.69 -4.40 55.80
C ALA A 762 -9.78 -3.62 55.00
N ALA A 763 -10.02 -4.11 53.78
CA ALA A 763 -11.16 -4.97 53.35
C ALA A 763 -10.86 -5.47 51.89
N ALA A 764 -10.91 -6.73 51.43
CA ALA A 764 -11.88 -7.84 51.47
C ALA A 764 -13.26 -7.45 50.84
N SER A 765 -13.90 -8.11 49.86
CA SER A 765 -13.93 -9.53 49.43
C SER A 765 -14.71 -9.72 48.10
N LEU A 766 -14.30 -10.69 47.27
CA LEU A 766 -15.05 -11.86 46.71
C LEU A 766 -16.43 -11.69 45.99
N ALA A 767 -16.57 -12.18 44.73
CA ALA A 767 -17.24 -13.47 44.39
C ALA A 767 -17.69 -13.68 42.90
N ILE A 768 -17.18 -14.78 42.27
CA ILE A 768 -17.87 -15.91 41.55
C ILE A 768 -18.56 -15.63 40.19
N ALA A 769 -18.56 -16.46 39.12
CA ALA A 769 -17.81 -17.63 38.60
C ALA A 769 -18.48 -18.10 37.27
N ALA A 770 -17.67 -18.66 36.36
CA ALA A 770 -17.91 -19.79 35.43
C ALA A 770 -18.98 -19.74 34.31
N ALA A 771 -18.52 -19.91 33.05
CA ALA A 771 -18.81 -21.01 32.11
C ALA A 771 -18.37 -20.60 30.69
N LEU A 772 -17.39 -21.23 30.04
CA LEU A 772 -17.60 -22.39 29.15
C LEU A 772 -16.22 -22.91 28.68
N GLY A 773 -16.02 -24.23 28.75
CA GLY A 773 -14.88 -24.93 28.15
C GLY A 773 -15.10 -25.31 26.67
N PRO A 774 -14.12 -25.98 26.05
CA PRO A 774 -13.92 -26.02 24.60
C PRO A 774 -14.77 -27.10 23.89
N LEU A 775 -15.12 -26.84 22.63
CA LEU A 775 -15.82 -27.77 21.75
C LEU A 775 -14.86 -28.23 20.62
N ARG A 776 -14.18 -29.36 20.85
CA ARG A 776 -13.72 -30.27 19.77
C ARG A 776 -14.86 -31.25 19.45
N ARG A 777 -15.28 -31.34 18.18
CA ARG A 777 -15.30 -32.60 17.39
C ARG A 777 -15.93 -32.45 15.99
N ARG A 778 -15.10 -32.77 15.00
CA ARG A 778 -15.30 -33.70 13.86
C ARG A 778 -16.73 -33.85 13.31
N THR A 779 -16.89 -33.40 12.06
CA THR A 779 -17.08 -34.29 10.89
C THR A 779 -16.41 -33.69 9.69
#